data_AF-A0A507DNR3-F1
#
_entry.id   AF-A0A507DNR3-F1
#
_cell.length_a   1.000
_cell.length_b   1.000
_cell.length_c   1.000
_cell.angle_alpha   90.00
_cell.angle_beta   90.00
_cell.angle_gamma   90.00
#
_symmetry.space_group_name_H-M   'P 1'
#
loop_
_entity.id
_entity.type
_entity.pdbx_description
1 polymer ?
#
loop_
_entity_poly.entity_id
_entity_poly.type
_entity_poly.pdbx_seq_one_letter_code
_entity_poly.pdbx_strand_id
1 'polypeptide(L)'
;MPKLLPHQRRRHAAPGPSLLSWVKARQWMLLVIIGAFLLYLLTAFRLVDKEPPQRLNGVILSLLRNSDLPDLVKSLNNFEAKFNHRYHYPYLMLNDEPFTEEFMDTARRITSAQVQFGLVEEFGFPDHINATEAHEKMAALTYEHGNEPAYHHMCRWFSYPFLNHELLKPYDWYWRFEPHVEFHCNIPYDPFKFMAENEIKYGFAVVSRERPYTVPSILQATKDYLKTKNFPMSTLLREFVFEEKDDSFEICQFYNNLEIVDLSQLRTRDYQEYFDFMDVRHGFYFERWGDAPIRTIYMAAVLPRSQIHHFADFGYEHQLQTSIQCKRGRYWVQGTQDSPCCSARHLVIVMVLRVLIVPQIKKAKTRPDSSAESTAPPSVNPFEKLLQEANSLLAEVKALEAKSAHYNALAEQIHADETNGIKELAKVRKSVKAFLRRGVKSIRSSSPASPASKRKKIDHDVLHAPPPPELRESLAKLERKLKQVEFHYPRPPSIILRWALGSTGPFALRPLKLRLAYKQEYESFKLSMTIVSTIMAAINWFFLDNRVVDALHAFVLLYYYSTVTLRELILLVNGSRIRTWWLTHHVLSIALMVAIVIWPKTYCYSSFRISFLQFSLWFGVIQYLQYRYQIHRLYVLRSLDMAGPMDVVGDGLYAQNLERDFTLLIPFVLVGQLWQLYNGYTLGQMWRSGVCAETHTPVAATLFLILGLGNAFTTFRTYISRRGKDRKSLFIHEYYSPLSP
;
A
#
# COMPACT_ATOMS: atom_id res chain seq x y z
N MET A 1 48.43 -85.23 -30.50
CA MET A 1 49.26 -84.32 -29.68
C MET A 1 50.35 -83.71 -30.57
N PRO A 2 50.97 -82.53 -30.29
CA PRO A 2 50.90 -81.65 -29.09
C PRO A 2 49.62 -80.78 -28.96
N LYS A 3 49.70 -79.44 -28.97
CA LYS A 3 49.47 -78.47 -27.86
C LYS A 3 48.53 -77.34 -28.36
N LEU A 4 47.62 -76.68 -27.61
CA LEU A 4 47.57 -76.03 -26.28
C LEU A 4 47.91 -74.52 -26.27
N LEU A 5 47.10 -73.75 -25.51
CA LEU A 5 47.16 -72.32 -25.09
C LEU A 5 46.16 -71.35 -25.80
N PRO A 6 45.70 -70.24 -25.16
CA PRO A 6 44.77 -70.29 -24.00
C PRO A 6 43.60 -69.28 -24.05
N HIS A 7 42.71 -69.35 -23.04
CA HIS A 7 41.52 -68.51 -22.80
C HIS A 7 41.58 -67.03 -23.22
N GLN A 8 40.51 -66.57 -23.89
CA GLN A 8 39.92 -65.24 -23.62
C GLN A 8 38.63 -65.38 -22.80
N ARG A 9 38.42 -64.46 -21.84
CA ARG A 9 37.23 -64.42 -20.98
C ARG A 9 36.09 -63.69 -21.68
N ARG A 10 34.94 -64.36 -21.88
CA ARG A 10 33.67 -63.66 -22.18
C ARG A 10 33.28 -62.82 -20.97
N ARG A 11 33.37 -61.48 -21.08
CA ARG A 11 32.70 -60.58 -20.14
C ARG A 11 31.21 -60.56 -20.48
N HIS A 12 30.35 -60.98 -19.56
CA HIS A 12 28.92 -60.71 -19.68
C HIS A 12 28.72 -59.19 -19.53
N ALA A 13 28.14 -58.55 -20.54
CA ALA A 13 27.63 -57.20 -20.39
C ALA A 13 26.37 -57.24 -19.52
N ALA A 14 26.30 -56.39 -18.50
CA ALA A 14 25.08 -56.22 -17.72
C ALA A 14 23.97 -55.62 -18.61
N PRO A 15 22.70 -56.04 -18.45
CA PRO A 15 21.60 -55.45 -19.21
C PRO A 15 21.45 -53.97 -18.85
N GLY A 16 21.41 -53.12 -19.89
CA GLY A 16 21.18 -51.68 -19.70
C GLY A 16 19.80 -51.39 -19.09
N PRO A 17 19.63 -50.24 -18.38
CA PRO A 17 18.37 -49.87 -17.75
C PRO A 17 17.24 -49.85 -18.78
N SER A 18 16.19 -50.66 -18.52
CA SER A 18 15.08 -50.84 -19.45
C SER A 18 14.28 -49.55 -19.67
N LEU A 19 13.58 -49.46 -20.79
CA LEU A 19 12.75 -48.29 -21.15
C LEU A 19 11.80 -47.87 -20.02
N LEU A 20 11.27 -48.86 -19.28
CA LEU A 20 10.36 -48.66 -18.16
C LEU A 20 11.04 -47.97 -16.95
N SER A 21 12.34 -48.22 -16.73
CA SER A 21 13.10 -47.53 -15.67
C SER A 21 13.41 -46.07 -16.03
N TRP A 22 13.67 -45.77 -17.30
CA TRP A 22 13.81 -44.40 -17.79
C TRP A 22 12.51 -43.58 -17.69
N VAL A 23 11.36 -44.20 -17.97
CA VAL A 23 10.05 -43.57 -17.75
C VAL A 23 9.81 -43.29 -16.27
N LYS A 24 10.06 -44.27 -15.38
CA LYS A 24 9.94 -44.07 -13.93
C LYS A 24 10.92 -43.03 -13.38
N ALA A 25 12.16 -42.99 -13.87
CA ALA A 25 13.15 -41.98 -13.47
C ALA A 25 12.74 -40.56 -13.91
N ARG A 26 12.17 -40.42 -15.12
CA ARG A 26 11.55 -39.16 -15.57
C ARG A 26 10.37 -38.76 -14.68
N GLN A 27 9.49 -39.70 -14.31
CA GLN A 27 8.35 -39.43 -13.42
C GLN A 27 8.78 -39.04 -11.99
N TRP A 28 9.86 -39.65 -11.46
CA TRP A 28 10.40 -39.26 -10.14
C TRP A 28 11.11 -37.91 -10.17
N MET A 29 11.94 -37.62 -11.18
CA MET A 29 12.47 -36.26 -11.36
C MET A 29 11.34 -35.24 -11.55
N LEU A 30 10.27 -35.61 -12.26
CA LEU A 30 9.11 -34.75 -12.43
C LEU A 30 8.39 -34.48 -11.09
N LEU A 31 8.19 -35.48 -10.24
CA LEU A 31 7.60 -35.28 -8.90
C LEU A 31 8.49 -34.45 -7.99
N VAL A 32 9.83 -34.59 -8.08
CA VAL A 32 10.77 -33.75 -7.31
C VAL A 32 10.79 -32.31 -7.85
N ILE A 33 10.77 -32.10 -9.17
CA ILE A 33 10.76 -30.77 -9.79
C ILE A 33 9.41 -30.08 -9.60
N ILE A 34 8.28 -30.77 -9.78
CA ILE A 34 6.94 -30.23 -9.47
C ILE A 34 6.80 -30.01 -7.97
N GLY A 35 7.32 -30.90 -7.11
CA GLY A 35 7.33 -30.72 -5.66
C GLY A 35 8.13 -29.48 -5.24
N ALA A 36 9.35 -29.33 -5.76
CA ALA A 36 10.19 -28.15 -5.52
C ALA A 36 9.59 -26.87 -6.11
N PHE A 37 8.97 -26.93 -7.29
CA PHE A 37 8.33 -25.79 -7.95
C PHE A 37 7.00 -25.40 -7.28
N LEU A 38 6.22 -26.36 -6.77
CA LEU A 38 5.04 -26.09 -5.94
C LEU A 38 5.43 -25.56 -4.55
N LEU A 39 6.49 -26.10 -3.93
CA LEU A 39 7.02 -25.56 -2.68
C LEU A 39 7.56 -24.13 -2.88
N TYR A 40 8.26 -23.88 -3.98
CA TYR A 40 8.69 -22.55 -4.42
C TYR A 40 7.51 -21.63 -4.76
N LEU A 41 6.44 -22.13 -5.37
CA LEU A 41 5.21 -21.37 -5.62
C LEU A 41 4.44 -21.08 -4.33
N LEU A 42 4.47 -21.98 -3.33
CA LEU A 42 3.84 -21.78 -2.02
C LEU A 42 4.63 -20.78 -1.16
N THR A 43 5.97 -20.79 -1.22
CA THR A 43 6.77 -19.72 -0.62
C THR A 43 6.65 -18.42 -1.42
N ALA A 44 6.56 -18.46 -2.75
CA ALA A 44 6.29 -17.29 -3.59
C ALA A 44 4.86 -16.73 -3.44
N PHE A 45 3.87 -17.53 -3.03
CA PHE A 45 2.53 -17.04 -2.69
C PHE A 45 2.53 -16.30 -1.34
N ARG A 46 3.43 -16.67 -0.42
CA ARG A 46 3.72 -15.92 0.82
C ARG A 46 4.64 -14.72 0.57
N LEU A 47 5.51 -14.82 -0.43
CA LEU A 47 6.40 -13.76 -0.95
C LEU A 47 5.83 -13.11 -2.21
N VAL A 48 4.49 -13.01 -2.30
CA VAL A 48 3.88 -11.88 -3.01
C VAL A 48 4.14 -10.70 -2.08
N ASP A 49 5.26 -10.03 -2.33
CA ASP A 49 5.53 -8.72 -1.75
C ASP A 49 4.40 -7.81 -2.22
N LYS A 50 3.37 -7.68 -1.37
CA LYS A 50 2.46 -6.54 -1.42
C LYS A 50 3.37 -5.32 -1.48
N GLU A 51 3.12 -4.40 -2.41
CA GLU A 51 3.79 -3.10 -2.35
C GLU A 51 3.69 -2.60 -0.91
N PRO A 52 4.82 -2.29 -0.23
CA PRO A 52 4.83 -2.12 1.21
C PRO A 52 3.73 -1.13 1.57
N PRO A 53 2.80 -1.53 2.44
CA PRO A 53 1.46 -0.95 2.51
C PRO A 53 1.58 0.56 2.58
N GLN A 54 0.82 1.26 1.71
CA GLN A 54 0.93 2.72 1.58
C GLN A 54 0.58 3.37 2.92
N ARG A 55 1.64 3.58 3.70
CA ARG A 55 1.64 3.98 5.09
C ARG A 55 1.36 5.47 5.21
N LEU A 56 0.81 5.86 6.34
CA LEU A 56 0.72 7.27 6.69
C LEU A 56 2.07 7.78 7.20
N ASN A 57 2.13 9.08 7.40
CA ASN A 57 3.26 9.75 8.02
C ASN A 57 3.16 9.60 9.56
N GLY A 58 3.38 8.37 10.04
CA GLY A 58 3.28 8.00 11.45
C GLY A 58 4.61 7.53 12.04
N VAL A 59 4.73 7.59 13.37
CA VAL A 59 5.89 7.13 14.13
C VAL A 59 5.46 6.32 15.36
N ILE A 60 6.26 5.33 15.75
CA ILE A 60 6.13 4.64 17.04
C ILE A 60 7.00 5.41 18.04
N LEU A 61 6.39 6.00 19.06
CA LEU A 61 7.02 6.92 20.01
C LEU A 61 7.20 6.27 21.38
N SER A 62 8.40 6.39 21.95
CA SER A 62 8.71 5.88 23.29
C SER A 62 9.58 6.88 24.06
N LEU A 63 9.27 7.10 25.34
CA LEU A 63 10.19 7.68 26.32
C LEU A 63 10.77 6.51 27.13
N LEU A 64 12.09 6.38 27.21
CA LEU A 64 12.79 5.20 27.69
C LEU A 64 14.08 5.60 28.38
N ARG A 65 14.39 5.00 29.53
CA ARG A 65 15.71 5.12 30.17
C ARG A 65 16.65 4.05 29.66
N ASN A 66 17.95 4.27 29.84
CA ASN A 66 18.98 3.27 29.54
C ASN A 66 18.77 1.93 30.30
N SER A 67 18.15 1.98 31.48
CA SER A 67 17.78 0.81 32.30
C SER A 67 16.76 -0.12 31.65
N ASP A 68 15.92 0.39 30.75
CA ASP A 68 14.67 -0.28 30.36
C ASP A 68 14.90 -1.30 29.22
N LEU A 69 16.14 -1.36 28.70
CA LEU A 69 16.56 -2.21 27.60
C LEU A 69 16.13 -3.68 27.75
N PRO A 70 16.27 -4.37 28.91
CA PRO A 70 15.91 -5.79 29.02
C PRO A 70 14.43 -6.08 28.80
N ASP A 71 13.55 -5.10 29.05
CA ASP A 71 12.11 -5.24 28.93
C ASP A 71 11.57 -4.61 27.64
N LEU A 72 12.18 -3.52 27.18
CA LEU A 72 12.02 -3.03 25.81
C LEU A 72 12.33 -4.15 24.80
N VAL A 73 13.39 -4.94 25.00
CA VAL A 73 13.74 -6.07 24.12
C VAL A 73 12.59 -7.08 24.03
N LYS A 74 11.92 -7.39 25.15
CA LYS A 74 10.77 -8.32 25.17
C LYS A 74 9.58 -7.75 24.40
N SER A 75 9.18 -6.52 24.74
CA SER A 75 8.04 -5.83 24.14
C SER A 75 8.27 -5.55 22.65
N LEU A 76 9.48 -5.16 22.24
CA LEU A 76 9.81 -4.83 20.84
C LEU A 76 9.81 -6.09 19.96
N ASN A 77 10.34 -7.22 20.44
CA ASN A 77 10.23 -8.50 19.73
C ASN A 77 8.77 -8.94 19.57
N ASN A 78 7.95 -8.79 20.62
CA ASN A 78 6.51 -9.07 20.53
C ASN A 78 5.81 -8.14 19.53
N PHE A 79 6.01 -6.81 19.64
CA PHE A 79 5.35 -5.83 18.78
C PHE A 79 5.77 -5.91 17.31
N GLU A 80 7.04 -6.20 17.02
CA GLU A 80 7.50 -6.56 15.67
C GLU A 80 6.72 -7.77 15.14
N ALA A 81 6.74 -8.90 15.88
CA ALA A 81 6.06 -10.14 15.47
C ALA A 81 4.54 -9.97 15.31
N LYS A 82 3.89 -9.18 16.16
CA LYS A 82 2.43 -8.97 16.20
C LYS A 82 1.95 -7.88 15.25
N PHE A 83 2.80 -6.92 14.87
CA PHE A 83 2.46 -5.81 13.98
C PHE A 83 3.61 -5.41 13.04
N ASN A 84 4.67 -4.78 13.54
CA ASN A 84 5.43 -3.81 12.75
C ASN A 84 6.31 -4.43 11.64
N HIS A 85 6.64 -5.73 11.71
CA HIS A 85 7.40 -6.43 10.66
C HIS A 85 6.74 -6.44 9.27
N ARG A 86 5.50 -5.93 9.15
CA ARG A 86 4.70 -5.82 7.92
C ARG A 86 4.51 -4.39 7.41
N TYR A 87 4.82 -3.38 8.23
CA TYR A 87 4.51 -1.97 7.99
C TYR A 87 5.76 -1.08 8.11
N HIS A 88 6.74 -1.48 8.91
CA HIS A 88 8.03 -0.84 9.10
C HIS A 88 7.90 0.65 9.46
N TYR A 89 6.89 1.00 10.26
CA TYR A 89 6.75 2.35 10.81
C TYR A 89 8.01 2.67 11.64
N PRO A 90 8.60 3.87 11.49
CA PRO A 90 9.81 4.24 12.19
C PRO A 90 9.58 4.32 13.70
N TYR A 91 10.61 4.01 14.47
CA TYR A 91 10.65 4.23 15.91
C TYR A 91 11.35 5.55 16.21
N LEU A 92 10.80 6.32 17.15
CA LEU A 92 11.42 7.47 17.78
C LEU A 92 11.54 7.18 19.28
N MET A 93 12.75 6.87 19.72
CA MET A 93 13.09 6.60 21.11
C MET A 93 13.70 7.85 21.70
N LEU A 94 13.14 8.33 22.81
CA LEU A 94 13.55 9.54 23.52
C LEU A 94 13.93 9.20 24.96
N ASN A 95 14.86 9.95 25.54
CA ASN A 95 15.38 9.76 26.89
C ASN A 95 15.83 11.12 27.44
N ASP A 96 15.69 11.35 28.74
CA ASP A 96 16.25 12.50 29.45
C ASP A 96 17.78 12.41 29.61
N GLU A 97 18.35 11.21 29.48
CA GLU A 97 19.79 10.98 29.33
C GLU A 97 20.19 10.63 27.87
N PRO A 98 21.47 10.80 27.48
CA PRO A 98 21.99 10.19 26.26
C PRO A 98 21.87 8.65 26.28
N PHE A 99 21.38 8.06 25.18
CA PHE A 99 21.36 6.60 25.04
C PHE A 99 22.76 6.00 24.91
N THR A 100 23.00 4.85 25.55
CA THR A 100 24.26 4.09 25.36
C THR A 100 24.36 3.45 23.98
N GLU A 101 25.58 3.16 23.53
CA GLU A 101 25.82 2.42 22.28
C GLU A 101 25.18 1.02 22.32
N GLU A 102 25.25 0.33 23.47
CA GLU A 102 24.60 -0.98 23.68
C GLU A 102 23.09 -0.91 23.48
N PHE A 103 22.43 0.11 24.01
CA PHE A 103 20.99 0.33 23.84
C PHE A 103 20.65 0.55 22.36
N MET A 104 21.37 1.47 21.70
CA MET A 104 21.13 1.80 20.30
C MET A 104 21.35 0.61 19.36
N ASP A 105 22.44 -0.13 19.52
CA ASP A 105 22.80 -1.28 18.66
C ASP A 105 22.07 -2.58 19.01
N THR A 106 21.36 -2.62 20.14
CA THR A 106 20.39 -3.67 20.46
C THR A 106 19.04 -3.35 19.82
N ALA A 107 18.52 -2.14 20.00
CA ALA A 107 17.26 -1.70 19.41
C ALA A 107 17.27 -1.77 17.87
N ARG A 108 18.34 -1.29 17.22
CA ARG A 108 18.55 -1.36 15.76
C ARG A 108 18.61 -2.79 15.20
N ARG A 109 18.84 -3.80 16.04
CA ARG A 109 19.06 -5.20 15.65
C ARG A 109 17.78 -6.04 15.66
N ILE A 110 16.77 -5.59 16.41
CA ILE A 110 15.49 -6.29 16.59
C ILE A 110 14.51 -5.96 15.46
N THR A 111 14.50 -4.70 14.99
CA THR A 111 13.62 -4.24 13.92
C THR A 111 14.34 -4.05 12.59
N SER A 112 13.57 -4.12 11.50
CA SER A 112 13.98 -3.70 10.15
C SER A 112 13.51 -2.28 9.79
N ALA A 113 12.76 -1.62 10.69
CA ALA A 113 12.35 -0.24 10.53
C ALA A 113 13.49 0.73 10.87
N GLN A 114 13.34 1.99 10.48
CA GLN A 114 14.24 3.05 10.90
C GLN A 114 14.04 3.34 12.39
N VAL A 115 15.12 3.33 13.18
CA VAL A 115 15.11 3.78 14.59
C VAL A 115 15.84 5.11 14.69
N GLN A 116 15.17 6.10 15.28
CA GLN A 116 15.70 7.42 15.60
C GLN A 116 15.82 7.53 17.13
N PHE A 117 16.88 8.19 17.59
CA PHE A 117 17.16 8.42 19.00
C PHE A 117 17.27 9.94 19.22
N GLY A 118 16.67 10.45 20.29
CA GLY A 118 16.73 11.86 20.68
C GLY A 118 16.91 12.05 22.17
N LEU A 119 17.56 13.16 22.55
CA LEU A 119 17.71 13.62 23.93
C LEU A 119 16.56 14.59 24.24
N VAL A 120 15.93 14.42 25.40
CA VAL A 120 14.90 15.34 25.89
C VAL A 120 15.58 16.46 26.68
N GLU A 121 15.84 17.56 26.00
CA GLU A 121 16.24 18.83 26.64
C GLU A 121 15.09 19.35 27.53
N GLU A 122 15.43 20.07 28.60
CA GLU A 122 14.48 20.70 29.56
C GLU A 122 13.55 19.74 30.34
N PHE A 123 13.97 18.49 30.57
CA PHE A 123 13.24 17.50 31.40
C PHE A 123 13.36 17.78 32.92
N GLY A 124 12.80 18.90 33.39
CA GLY A 124 12.92 19.36 34.78
C GLY A 124 11.66 20.03 35.35
N PHE A 125 11.84 20.84 36.40
CA PHE A 125 10.82 21.76 36.89
C PHE A 125 10.80 23.01 35.99
N PRO A 126 9.62 23.53 35.57
CA PRO A 126 9.53 24.80 34.85
C PRO A 126 9.71 25.99 35.80
N ASP A 127 10.09 27.15 35.24
CA ASP A 127 10.45 28.37 35.99
C ASP A 127 9.39 28.87 36.99
N HIS A 128 8.10 28.55 36.78
CA HIS A 128 7.03 28.94 37.70
C HIS A 128 6.87 28.03 38.92
N ILE A 129 7.57 26.90 38.97
CA ILE A 129 7.51 25.92 40.06
C ILE A 129 8.76 26.02 40.93
N ASN A 130 8.58 26.43 42.18
CA ASN A 130 9.64 26.40 43.18
C ASN A 130 10.01 24.93 43.50
N ALA A 131 11.17 24.48 43.02
CA ALA A 131 11.63 23.11 43.20
C ALA A 131 11.77 22.68 44.68
N THR A 132 12.09 23.61 45.60
CA THR A 132 12.14 23.31 47.03
C THR A 132 10.75 23.02 47.59
N GLU A 133 9.76 23.87 47.28
CA GLU A 133 8.37 23.62 47.69
C GLU A 133 7.85 22.34 47.03
N ALA A 134 8.10 22.11 45.75
CA ALA A 134 7.68 20.90 45.05
C ALA A 134 8.22 19.63 45.71
N HIS A 135 9.51 19.59 46.08
CA HIS A 135 10.08 18.46 46.84
C HIS A 135 9.43 18.30 48.23
N GLU A 136 9.13 19.39 48.94
CA GLU A 136 8.42 19.31 50.22
C GLU A 136 6.98 18.77 50.07
N LYS A 137 6.25 19.15 49.01
CA LYS A 137 4.92 18.57 48.72
C LYS A 137 5.04 17.09 48.36
N MET A 138 5.90 16.73 47.41
CA MET A 138 6.14 15.34 46.97
C MET A 138 6.52 14.42 48.13
N ALA A 139 7.36 14.90 49.07
CA ALA A 139 7.74 14.12 50.24
C ALA A 139 6.57 13.77 51.17
N ALA A 140 5.45 14.51 51.11
CA ALA A 140 4.21 14.20 51.82
C ALA A 140 3.26 13.26 51.04
N LEU A 141 3.51 13.01 49.75
CA LEU A 141 2.68 12.14 48.91
C LEU A 141 3.12 10.68 49.06
N THR A 142 2.59 9.99 50.08
CA THR A 142 2.94 8.61 50.46
C THR A 142 2.38 7.51 49.56
N TYR A 143 1.84 7.86 48.40
CA TYR A 143 1.24 6.93 47.44
C TYR A 143 2.14 6.69 46.22
N GLU A 144 1.78 5.67 45.44
CA GLU A 144 2.45 5.21 44.22
C GLU A 144 2.90 6.36 43.29
N HIS A 145 4.22 6.46 43.11
CA HIS A 145 4.93 7.51 42.36
C HIS A 145 4.73 8.97 42.83
N GLY A 146 4.10 9.23 43.98
CA GLY A 146 3.86 10.60 44.48
C GLY A 146 5.12 11.32 45.00
N ASN A 147 6.14 10.56 45.39
CA ASN A 147 7.42 11.09 45.90
C ASN A 147 8.58 10.91 44.89
N GLU A 148 8.27 10.70 43.60
CA GLU A 148 9.24 10.43 42.54
C GLU A 148 9.26 11.57 41.50
N PRO A 149 10.13 12.61 41.63
CA PRO A 149 10.14 13.75 40.72
C PRO A 149 10.19 13.37 39.23
N ALA A 150 10.97 12.34 38.87
CA ALA A 150 11.07 11.82 37.51
C ALA A 150 9.73 11.31 36.92
N TYR A 151 8.80 10.82 37.75
CA TYR A 151 7.46 10.44 37.30
C TYR A 151 6.59 11.69 37.02
N HIS A 152 6.70 12.70 37.88
CA HIS A 152 6.00 13.98 37.70
C HIS A 152 6.52 14.74 36.46
N HIS A 153 7.84 14.75 36.21
CA HIS A 153 8.43 15.26 34.97
C HIS A 153 7.90 14.50 33.74
N MET A 154 7.83 13.16 33.78
CA MET A 154 7.28 12.33 32.71
C MET A 154 5.80 12.65 32.40
N CYS A 155 4.94 12.72 33.42
CA CYS A 155 3.52 13.03 33.23
C CYS A 155 3.26 14.47 32.75
N ARG A 156 4.04 15.46 33.21
CA ARG A 156 3.97 16.80 32.61
C ARG A 156 4.44 16.78 31.15
N TRP A 157 5.56 16.11 30.86
CA TRP A 157 6.17 16.08 29.53
C TRP A 157 5.31 15.37 28.47
N PHE A 158 4.71 14.22 28.79
CA PHE A 158 3.77 13.52 27.91
C PHE A 158 2.42 14.24 27.78
N SER A 159 2.08 15.15 28.70
CA SER A 159 0.88 15.98 28.54
C SER A 159 1.02 16.91 27.33
N TYR A 160 2.08 17.70 27.22
CA TYR A 160 2.27 18.63 26.08
C TYR A 160 3.71 18.80 25.55
N PRO A 161 4.75 19.04 26.36
CA PRO A 161 6.09 19.39 25.87
C PRO A 161 6.69 18.44 24.81
N PHE A 162 6.39 17.14 24.86
CA PHE A 162 6.84 16.16 23.86
C PHE A 162 6.51 16.55 22.40
N LEU A 163 5.42 17.30 22.18
CA LEU A 163 4.95 17.74 20.85
C LEU A 163 5.93 18.68 20.14
N ASN A 164 6.76 19.38 20.92
CA ASN A 164 7.72 20.37 20.44
C ASN A 164 9.05 19.74 20.01
N HIS A 165 9.32 18.48 20.38
CA HIS A 165 10.57 17.79 20.10
C HIS A 165 10.84 17.71 18.58
N GLU A 166 12.01 18.16 18.12
CA GLU A 166 12.33 18.34 16.70
C GLU A 166 12.10 17.08 15.86
N LEU A 167 12.49 15.90 16.37
CA LEU A 167 12.30 14.63 15.65
C LEU A 167 10.82 14.20 15.52
N LEU A 168 9.89 14.76 16.31
CA LEU A 168 8.46 14.45 16.21
C LEU A 168 7.75 15.37 15.20
N LYS A 169 8.26 16.59 14.97
CA LYS A 169 7.66 17.59 14.05
C LYS A 169 7.34 17.07 12.64
N PRO A 170 8.17 16.21 11.99
CA PRO A 170 7.90 15.73 10.64
C PRO A 170 6.67 14.81 10.50
N TYR A 171 6.19 14.19 11.58
CA TYR A 171 5.13 13.19 11.55
C TYR A 171 3.73 13.78 11.78
N ASP A 172 2.71 13.21 11.15
CA ASP A 172 1.29 13.58 11.31
C ASP A 172 0.56 12.72 12.35
N TRP A 173 1.12 11.54 12.69
CA TRP A 173 0.56 10.61 13.69
C TRP A 173 1.65 10.06 14.61
N TYR A 174 1.30 9.69 15.83
CA TYR A 174 2.13 8.80 16.66
C TYR A 174 1.31 7.67 17.28
N TRP A 175 2.01 6.60 17.62
CA TRP A 175 1.54 5.50 18.46
C TRP A 175 2.52 5.41 19.64
N ARG A 176 2.06 5.66 20.86
CA ARG A 176 2.86 5.50 22.07
C ARG A 176 3.12 4.01 22.36
N PHE A 177 4.37 3.70 22.66
CA PHE A 177 4.86 2.36 22.93
C PHE A 177 5.78 2.39 24.14
N GLU A 178 5.40 1.68 25.20
CA GLU A 178 6.11 1.58 26.49
C GLU A 178 6.89 0.24 26.59
N PRO A 179 7.88 0.12 27.50
CA PRO A 179 8.40 -1.19 27.90
C PRO A 179 7.36 -1.98 28.71
N HIS A 180 7.61 -3.27 28.95
CA HIS A 180 6.70 -4.18 29.69
C HIS A 180 5.28 -4.38 29.11
N VAL A 181 5.07 -4.00 27.84
CA VAL A 181 3.81 -4.30 27.11
C VAL A 181 3.87 -5.64 26.40
N GLU A 182 2.72 -6.32 26.30
CA GLU A 182 2.52 -7.46 25.42
C GLU A 182 1.26 -7.29 24.55
N PHE A 183 1.39 -7.60 23.26
CA PHE A 183 0.27 -7.77 22.35
C PHE A 183 -0.03 -9.27 22.21
N HIS A 184 -1.19 -9.70 22.68
CA HIS A 184 -1.64 -11.10 22.60
C HIS A 184 -2.09 -11.48 21.19
N CYS A 185 -2.72 -10.55 20.46
CA CYS A 185 -3.35 -10.83 19.17
C CYS A 185 -2.53 -10.26 17.99
N ASN A 186 -2.59 -10.91 16.83
CA ASN A 186 -1.93 -10.43 15.61
C ASN A 186 -2.74 -9.28 15.02
N ILE A 187 -2.11 -8.16 14.64
CA ILE A 187 -2.77 -6.98 14.06
C ILE A 187 -2.60 -7.01 12.52
N PRO A 188 -3.61 -7.43 11.72
CA PRO A 188 -3.42 -7.75 10.30
C PRO A 188 -3.65 -6.57 9.34
N TYR A 189 -3.92 -5.39 9.88
CA TYR A 189 -4.14 -4.12 9.16
C TYR A 189 -3.22 -3.03 9.70
N ASP A 190 -3.28 -1.85 9.10
CA ASP A 190 -2.54 -0.64 9.49
C ASP A 190 -3.45 0.26 10.36
N PRO A 191 -3.21 0.41 11.68
CA PRO A 191 -4.08 1.19 12.55
C PRO A 191 -4.11 2.68 12.21
N PHE A 192 -2.99 3.30 11.85
CA PHE A 192 -2.95 4.71 11.44
C PHE A 192 -3.84 4.93 10.22
N LYS A 193 -3.70 4.07 9.20
CA LYS A 193 -4.52 4.12 7.99
C LYS A 193 -5.98 3.82 8.29
N PHE A 194 -6.27 2.85 9.16
CA PHE A 194 -7.64 2.57 9.59
C PHE A 194 -8.29 3.79 10.25
N MET A 195 -7.57 4.48 11.14
CA MET A 195 -8.07 5.67 11.80
C MET A 195 -8.37 6.79 10.79
N ALA A 196 -7.40 7.14 9.95
CA ALA A 196 -7.59 8.19 8.93
C ALA A 196 -8.69 7.87 7.90
N GLU A 197 -8.83 6.61 7.47
CA GLU A 197 -9.89 6.19 6.54
C GLU A 197 -11.30 6.13 7.17
N ASN A 198 -11.41 6.23 8.50
CA ASN A 198 -12.68 6.29 9.24
C ASN A 198 -12.86 7.61 10.04
N GLU A 199 -12.04 8.63 9.75
CA GLU A 199 -12.05 9.95 10.41
C GLU A 199 -11.79 9.94 11.93
N ILE A 200 -11.27 8.83 12.47
CA ILE A 200 -10.93 8.65 13.89
C ILE A 200 -9.67 9.48 14.21
N LYS A 201 -9.65 10.11 15.38
CA LYS A 201 -8.59 11.04 15.82
C LYS A 201 -7.80 10.55 17.03
N TYR A 202 -8.44 9.79 17.93
CA TYR A 202 -7.82 9.23 19.13
C TYR A 202 -8.19 7.75 19.25
N GLY A 203 -7.21 6.90 19.55
CA GLY A 203 -7.37 5.46 19.68
C GLY A 203 -6.65 4.93 20.90
N PHE A 204 -7.30 4.06 21.67
CA PHE A 204 -6.75 3.47 22.90
C PHE A 204 -7.05 1.96 22.95
N ALA A 205 -6.27 1.21 23.73
CA ALA A 205 -6.52 -0.23 23.94
C ALA A 205 -7.20 -0.54 25.29
N VAL A 206 -6.91 0.21 26.36
CA VAL A 206 -7.39 -0.06 27.72
C VAL A 206 -8.01 1.20 28.34
N VAL A 207 -9.03 1.01 29.18
CA VAL A 207 -9.52 2.02 30.13
C VAL A 207 -8.98 1.66 31.51
N SER A 208 -8.44 2.62 32.24
CA SER A 208 -8.08 2.48 33.66
C SER A 208 -8.88 3.46 34.52
N ARG A 209 -8.75 3.34 35.84
CA ARG A 209 -9.30 4.27 36.83
C ARG A 209 -8.16 5.10 37.41
N GLU A 210 -8.31 6.42 37.43
CA GLU A 210 -7.41 7.26 38.23
C GLU A 210 -7.91 7.34 39.68
N ARG A 211 -7.01 7.37 40.64
CA ARG A 211 -7.35 7.38 42.06
C ARG A 211 -7.59 8.83 42.50
N PRO A 212 -8.79 9.21 42.98
CA PRO A 212 -9.13 10.63 43.20
C PRO A 212 -8.18 11.38 44.15
N TYR A 213 -7.59 10.67 45.12
CA TYR A 213 -6.61 11.23 46.06
C TYR A 213 -5.25 11.60 45.43
N THR A 214 -4.97 11.16 44.19
CA THR A 214 -3.76 11.55 43.45
C THR A 214 -3.96 12.84 42.63
N VAL A 215 -5.22 13.23 42.41
CA VAL A 215 -5.63 14.33 41.54
C VAL A 215 -6.80 15.17 42.11
N PRO A 216 -6.86 15.46 43.44
CA PRO A 216 -8.07 15.99 44.09
C PRO A 216 -8.61 17.30 43.49
N SER A 217 -7.79 18.18 42.91
CA SER A 217 -8.29 19.43 42.31
C SER A 217 -8.63 19.35 40.81
N ILE A 218 -8.32 18.24 40.12
CA ILE A 218 -8.41 18.17 38.65
C ILE A 218 -9.84 18.35 38.10
N LEU A 219 -10.87 17.90 38.84
CA LEU A 219 -12.27 18.11 38.48
C LEU A 219 -12.65 19.59 38.54
N GLN A 220 -12.21 20.31 39.57
CA GLN A 220 -12.49 21.75 39.68
C GLN A 220 -11.70 22.54 38.63
N ALA A 221 -10.44 22.20 38.40
CA ALA A 221 -9.63 22.77 37.32
C ALA A 221 -10.30 22.58 35.94
N THR A 222 -10.87 21.40 35.69
CA THR A 222 -11.62 21.12 34.45
C THR A 222 -12.91 21.96 34.35
N LYS A 223 -13.68 22.06 35.45
CA LYS A 223 -14.89 22.91 35.50
C LYS A 223 -14.56 24.38 35.26
N ASP A 224 -13.45 24.89 35.81
CA ASP A 224 -12.95 26.24 35.56
C ASP A 224 -12.54 26.45 34.09
N TYR A 225 -11.82 25.48 33.48
CA TYR A 225 -11.38 25.56 32.09
C TYR A 225 -12.57 25.66 31.12
N LEU A 226 -13.54 24.74 31.25
CA LEU A 226 -14.72 24.70 30.40
C LEU A 226 -15.55 25.99 30.53
N LYS A 227 -15.70 26.51 31.75
CA LYS A 227 -16.34 27.81 32.01
C LYS A 227 -15.58 28.97 31.35
N THR A 228 -14.25 28.95 31.38
CA THR A 228 -13.38 29.99 30.81
C THR A 228 -13.42 30.00 29.27
N LYS A 229 -13.47 28.81 28.64
CA LYS A 229 -13.64 28.63 27.18
C LYS A 229 -15.08 28.71 26.69
N ASN A 230 -16.07 28.84 27.59
CA ASN A 230 -17.50 28.71 27.31
C ASN A 230 -17.86 27.40 26.58
N PHE A 231 -17.15 26.31 26.90
CA PHE A 231 -17.42 24.97 26.38
C PHE A 231 -18.45 24.27 27.27
N PRO A 232 -19.49 23.63 26.70
CA PRO A 232 -20.41 22.82 27.47
C PRO A 232 -19.71 21.57 28.03
N MET A 233 -20.07 21.16 29.24
CA MET A 233 -19.67 19.86 29.80
C MET A 233 -20.19 18.75 28.88
N SER A 234 -19.29 18.06 28.17
CA SER A 234 -19.69 17.10 27.15
C SER A 234 -20.34 15.86 27.78
N THR A 235 -21.19 15.18 27.00
CA THR A 235 -21.76 13.88 27.38
C THR A 235 -20.68 12.89 27.81
N LEU A 236 -19.53 12.86 27.12
CA LEU A 236 -18.44 11.94 27.44
C LEU A 236 -17.68 12.33 28.71
N LEU A 237 -17.51 13.63 28.97
CA LEU A 237 -16.93 14.12 30.23
C LEU A 237 -17.82 13.73 31.43
N ARG A 238 -19.14 13.90 31.31
CA ARG A 238 -20.11 13.68 32.39
C ARG A 238 -20.48 12.22 32.64
N GLU A 239 -20.49 11.38 31.60
CA GLU A 239 -20.99 9.99 31.69
C GLU A 239 -19.89 8.93 31.58
N PHE A 240 -18.63 9.35 31.38
CA PHE A 240 -17.48 8.45 31.35
C PHE A 240 -16.29 9.03 32.13
N VAL A 241 -15.86 10.26 31.89
CA VAL A 241 -14.62 10.77 32.52
C VAL A 241 -14.79 11.05 34.01
N PHE A 242 -15.91 11.66 34.43
CA PHE A 242 -16.18 11.99 35.84
C PHE A 242 -17.52 11.41 36.31
N GLU A 243 -17.48 10.26 37.00
CA GLU A 243 -18.68 9.69 37.65
C GLU A 243 -18.80 10.28 39.07
N GLU A 244 -19.54 11.38 39.22
CA GLU A 244 -19.82 12.02 40.52
C GLU A 244 -20.80 11.17 41.36
N LYS A 245 -20.47 10.94 42.63
CA LYS A 245 -21.14 9.96 43.51
C LYS A 245 -20.91 10.31 44.98
N ASP A 246 -21.98 10.63 45.71
CA ASP A 246 -22.01 10.79 47.18
C ASP A 246 -20.81 11.62 47.73
N ASP A 247 -20.71 12.88 47.30
CA ASP A 247 -19.63 13.86 47.58
C ASP A 247 -18.20 13.42 47.17
N SER A 248 -18.08 12.35 46.37
CA SER A 248 -16.85 11.92 45.70
C SER A 248 -17.01 11.92 44.17
N PHE A 249 -15.91 11.68 43.45
CA PHE A 249 -15.93 11.44 42.01
C PHE A 249 -14.97 10.30 41.66
N GLU A 250 -15.35 9.42 40.73
CA GLU A 250 -14.39 8.53 40.06
C GLU A 250 -13.90 9.16 38.76
N ILE A 251 -12.65 8.87 38.37
CA ILE A 251 -12.13 9.18 37.03
C ILE A 251 -11.89 7.90 36.23
N CYS A 252 -12.61 7.74 35.12
CA CYS A 252 -12.25 6.75 34.10
C CYS A 252 -11.37 7.42 33.03
N GLN A 253 -10.24 6.80 32.70
CA GLN A 253 -9.27 7.35 31.75
C GLN A 253 -8.87 6.37 30.66
N PHE A 254 -8.59 6.89 29.47
CA PHE A 254 -7.91 6.12 28.43
C PHE A 254 -6.49 5.87 28.89
N TYR A 255 -6.11 4.60 29.09
CA TYR A 255 -4.78 4.26 29.58
C TYR A 255 -3.80 4.40 28.42
N ASN A 256 -3.10 5.52 28.40
CA ASN A 256 -2.42 6.05 27.20
C ASN A 256 -0.98 5.56 27.03
N ASN A 257 -0.51 4.61 27.85
CA ASN A 257 0.64 3.76 27.52
C ASN A 257 0.47 3.05 26.16
N LEU A 258 -0.77 2.85 25.73
CA LEU A 258 -1.13 2.71 24.32
C LEU A 258 -2.18 3.76 23.93
N GLU A 259 -1.70 4.87 23.39
CA GLU A 259 -2.49 5.80 22.58
C GLU A 259 -1.99 5.84 21.13
N ILE A 260 -2.92 5.92 20.16
CA ILE A 260 -2.65 6.26 18.77
C ILE A 260 -3.40 7.55 18.48
N VAL A 261 -2.71 8.58 17.99
CA VAL A 261 -3.28 9.94 17.91
C VAL A 261 -2.89 10.65 16.63
N ASP A 262 -3.87 11.34 16.04
CA ASP A 262 -3.68 12.34 14.99
C ASP A 262 -3.06 13.61 15.62
N LEU A 263 -1.80 13.92 15.29
CA LEU A 263 -1.07 15.04 15.88
C LEU A 263 -1.70 16.40 15.53
N SER A 264 -2.58 16.48 14.52
CA SER A 264 -3.34 17.71 14.23
C SER A 264 -4.28 18.12 15.36
N GLN A 265 -4.66 17.23 16.28
CA GLN A 265 -5.50 17.56 17.43
C GLN A 265 -4.69 18.16 18.59
N LEU A 266 -3.49 17.62 18.81
CA LEU A 266 -2.58 18.04 19.88
C LEU A 266 -1.77 19.29 19.51
N ARG A 267 -1.47 19.49 18.22
CA ARG A 267 -0.81 20.70 17.70
C ARG A 267 -1.80 21.87 17.48
N THR A 268 -2.91 21.88 18.22
CA THR A 268 -3.85 23.01 18.22
C THR A 268 -3.44 24.03 19.28
N ARG A 269 -3.67 25.32 18.98
CA ARG A 269 -3.51 26.40 19.98
C ARG A 269 -4.42 26.16 21.20
N ASP A 270 -5.60 25.61 21.00
CA ASP A 270 -6.51 25.26 22.11
C ASP A 270 -5.99 24.15 23.00
N TYR A 271 -5.18 23.20 22.50
CA TYR A 271 -4.54 22.20 23.36
C TYR A 271 -3.36 22.78 24.15
N GLN A 272 -2.60 23.69 23.53
CA GLN A 272 -1.57 24.44 24.25
C GLN A 272 -2.21 25.28 25.37
N GLU A 273 -3.22 26.09 25.06
CA GLU A 273 -3.89 26.93 26.08
C GLU A 273 -4.61 26.11 27.16
N TYR A 274 -5.04 24.87 26.86
CA TYR A 274 -5.50 23.92 27.87
C TYR A 274 -4.37 23.44 28.77
N PHE A 275 -3.24 23.00 28.19
CA PHE A 275 -2.08 22.57 28.98
C PHE A 275 -1.57 23.71 29.87
N ASP A 276 -1.35 24.90 29.30
CA ASP A 276 -0.88 26.08 30.04
C ASP A 276 -1.80 26.41 31.22
N PHE A 277 -3.13 26.34 31.02
CA PHE A 277 -4.13 26.58 32.07
C PHE A 277 -4.12 25.52 33.20
N MET A 278 -3.70 24.29 32.89
CA MET A 278 -3.56 23.20 33.86
C MET A 278 -2.19 23.25 34.57
N ASP A 279 -1.12 23.61 33.85
CA ASP A 279 0.27 23.65 34.36
C ASP A 279 0.48 24.77 35.39
N VAL A 280 -0.20 25.93 35.22
CA VAL A 280 -0.22 27.02 36.21
C VAL A 280 -1.03 26.72 37.48
N ARG A 281 -1.67 25.54 37.57
CA ARG A 281 -2.33 25.06 38.81
C ARG A 281 -1.44 24.15 39.65
N HIS A 282 -0.21 23.88 39.19
CA HIS A 282 0.83 23.12 39.89
C HIS A 282 0.48 21.65 40.21
N GLY A 283 -0.68 21.14 39.77
CA GLY A 283 -1.15 19.77 40.05
C GLY A 283 -0.26 18.66 39.47
N PHE A 284 0.63 18.98 38.52
CA PHE A 284 1.70 18.08 38.09
C PHE A 284 2.78 17.84 39.16
N TYR A 285 2.89 18.68 40.18
CA TYR A 285 4.00 18.65 41.17
C TYR A 285 3.55 18.73 42.63
N PHE A 286 2.45 19.43 42.92
CA PHE A 286 1.86 19.52 44.27
C PHE A 286 0.77 18.46 44.50
N GLU A 287 0.23 17.92 43.41
CA GLU A 287 -0.52 16.66 43.32
C GLU A 287 0.26 15.74 42.36
N ARG A 288 -0.30 14.58 41.98
CA ARG A 288 0.30 13.65 41.02
C ARG A 288 -0.60 13.51 39.77
N TRP A 289 -0.84 14.62 39.08
CA TRP A 289 -1.58 14.65 37.82
C TRP A 289 -0.84 13.86 36.74
N GLY A 290 -1.41 12.72 36.33
CA GLY A 290 -0.93 11.97 35.18
C GLY A 290 -1.19 12.69 33.86
N ASP A 291 -0.51 12.26 32.81
CA ASP A 291 -0.82 12.60 31.42
C ASP A 291 -2.08 11.88 30.90
N ALA A 292 -2.35 10.64 31.34
CA ALA A 292 -3.56 9.89 31.01
C ALA A 292 -4.90 10.62 31.31
N PRO A 293 -5.12 11.19 32.51
CA PRO A 293 -6.35 11.94 32.78
C PRO A 293 -6.36 13.27 32.03
N ILE A 294 -5.24 14.00 31.97
CA ILE A 294 -5.11 15.27 31.27
C ILE A 294 -5.42 15.14 29.78
N ARG A 295 -4.93 14.08 29.11
CA ARG A 295 -5.27 13.73 27.73
C ARG A 295 -6.73 13.33 27.59
N THR A 296 -7.24 12.45 28.48
CA THR A 296 -8.63 11.97 28.44
C THR A 296 -9.63 13.12 28.54
N ILE A 297 -9.43 14.03 29.51
CA ILE A 297 -10.29 15.19 29.75
C ILE A 297 -10.39 16.06 28.47
N TYR A 298 -9.25 16.42 27.86
CA TYR A 298 -9.28 17.23 26.64
C TYR A 298 -9.95 16.51 25.47
N MET A 299 -9.58 15.24 25.22
CA MET A 299 -10.17 14.46 24.12
C MET A 299 -11.67 14.28 24.31
N ALA A 300 -12.15 14.08 25.54
CA ALA A 300 -13.58 14.00 25.85
C ALA A 300 -14.28 15.37 25.79
N ALA A 301 -13.58 16.48 25.97
CA ALA A 301 -14.13 17.82 25.79
C ALA A 301 -14.34 18.16 24.31
N VAL A 302 -13.34 17.92 23.46
CA VAL A 302 -13.31 18.45 22.08
C VAL A 302 -13.72 17.46 20.99
N LEU A 303 -13.53 16.14 21.18
CA LEU A 303 -13.86 15.16 20.15
C LEU A 303 -15.29 14.60 20.31
N PRO A 304 -16.06 14.48 19.22
CA PRO A 304 -17.27 13.66 19.23
C PRO A 304 -16.89 12.18 19.41
N ARG A 305 -17.71 11.42 20.15
CA ARG A 305 -17.48 9.99 20.49
C ARG A 305 -17.23 9.08 19.27
N SER A 306 -17.60 9.48 18.05
CA SER A 306 -17.30 8.78 16.81
C SER A 306 -15.84 8.89 16.34
N GLN A 307 -15.08 9.88 16.83
CA GLN A 307 -13.66 10.08 16.52
C GLN A 307 -12.72 9.49 17.58
N ILE A 308 -13.27 8.82 18.59
CA ILE A 308 -12.55 8.08 19.63
C ILE A 308 -12.79 6.58 19.39
N HIS A 309 -11.73 5.76 19.37
CA HIS A 309 -11.82 4.33 19.05
C HIS A 309 -11.14 3.42 20.08
N HIS A 310 -11.73 2.24 20.29
CA HIS A 310 -11.23 1.22 21.21
C HIS A 310 -10.70 0.00 20.45
N PHE A 311 -9.38 -0.18 20.47
CA PHE A 311 -8.66 -1.29 19.83
C PHE A 311 -8.70 -2.58 20.66
N ALA A 312 -9.92 -3.07 20.95
CA ALA A 312 -10.15 -4.32 21.67
C ALA A 312 -9.55 -5.56 20.97
N ASP A 313 -9.27 -5.46 19.68
CA ASP A 313 -8.75 -6.52 18.82
C ASP A 313 -7.22 -6.69 18.85
N PHE A 314 -6.48 -5.72 19.42
CA PHE A 314 -5.04 -5.85 19.65
C PHE A 314 -4.72 -6.90 20.72
N GLY A 315 -5.61 -7.04 21.72
CA GLY A 315 -5.38 -7.85 22.92
C GLY A 315 -4.15 -7.37 23.69
N TYR A 316 -4.20 -6.14 24.17
CA TYR A 316 -3.07 -5.49 24.84
C TYR A 316 -3.01 -5.82 26.34
N GLU A 317 -1.79 -5.82 26.87
CA GLU A 317 -1.48 -5.95 28.29
C GLU A 317 -0.26 -5.09 28.66
N HIS A 318 -0.28 -4.52 29.86
CA HIS A 318 0.84 -3.78 30.45
C HIS A 318 1.02 -4.21 31.91
N GLN A 319 2.19 -4.78 32.25
CA GLN A 319 2.59 -5.16 33.61
C GLN A 319 1.55 -5.98 34.41
N LEU A 320 0.79 -6.90 33.78
CA LEU A 320 -0.25 -7.75 34.38
C LEU A 320 -1.44 -7.02 35.06
N GLN A 321 -1.41 -5.70 35.24
CA GLN A 321 -2.47 -4.93 35.92
C GLN A 321 -3.76 -4.86 35.10
N THR A 322 -3.64 -4.80 33.77
CA THR A 322 -4.77 -4.80 32.83
C THR A 322 -4.44 -5.66 31.62
N SER A 323 -5.33 -6.59 31.26
CA SER A 323 -5.14 -7.48 30.10
C SER A 323 -6.42 -7.68 29.29
N ILE A 324 -6.28 -7.73 27.96
CA ILE A 324 -7.34 -8.11 27.02
C ILE A 324 -6.88 -9.37 26.27
N GLN A 325 -7.56 -10.50 26.49
CA GLN A 325 -7.18 -11.78 25.90
C GLN A 325 -8.10 -12.20 24.75
N CYS A 326 -7.50 -12.61 23.61
CA CYS A 326 -8.22 -13.25 22.51
C CYS A 326 -8.47 -14.75 22.80
N LYS A 327 -9.73 -15.18 22.98
CA LYS A 327 -10.10 -16.61 23.10
C LYS A 327 -11.20 -16.99 22.11
N ARG A 328 -10.81 -17.71 21.03
CA ARG A 328 -11.71 -18.32 20.03
C ARG A 328 -12.77 -17.36 19.45
N GLY A 329 -12.33 -16.21 18.93
CA GLY A 329 -13.23 -15.21 18.33
C GLY A 329 -14.10 -14.45 19.32
N ARG A 330 -13.84 -14.56 20.63
CA ARG A 330 -14.41 -13.71 21.69
C ARG A 330 -13.28 -13.04 22.48
N TYR A 331 -13.48 -11.77 22.77
CA TYR A 331 -12.57 -10.94 23.56
C TYR A 331 -12.96 -11.05 25.04
N TRP A 332 -11.97 -11.18 25.92
CA TRP A 332 -12.19 -11.21 27.37
C TRP A 332 -11.26 -10.20 28.03
N VAL A 333 -11.83 -9.22 28.72
CA VAL A 333 -11.07 -8.36 29.63
C VAL A 333 -10.84 -9.16 30.91
N GLN A 334 -9.58 -9.35 31.30
CA GLN A 334 -9.20 -10.04 32.53
C GLN A 334 -8.51 -9.04 33.45
N GLY A 335 -9.37 -8.27 34.14
CA GLY A 335 -9.05 -7.20 35.09
C GLY A 335 -10.36 -6.51 35.51
N THR A 336 -10.60 -6.37 36.82
CA THR A 336 -11.77 -5.72 37.46
C THR A 336 -13.13 -5.93 36.75
N GLN A 337 -13.79 -7.08 36.99
CA GLN A 337 -15.15 -7.32 36.46
C GLN A 337 -16.22 -6.44 37.15
N ASP A 338 -15.95 -5.92 38.35
CA ASP A 338 -16.85 -5.06 39.14
C ASP A 338 -16.60 -3.55 38.92
N SER A 339 -16.19 -3.16 37.71
CA SER A 339 -15.81 -1.77 37.38
C SER A 339 -16.88 -1.05 36.52
N PRO A 340 -17.61 -0.07 37.07
CA PRO A 340 -18.37 0.95 36.33
C PRO A 340 -17.71 1.48 35.05
N CYS A 341 -16.41 1.83 35.08
CA CYS A 341 -15.65 2.27 33.90
C CYS A 341 -15.60 1.23 32.77
N CYS A 342 -15.67 -0.07 33.11
CA CYS A 342 -15.69 -1.18 32.15
C CYS A 342 -17.12 -1.59 31.74
N SER A 343 -18.16 -0.88 32.19
CA SER A 343 -19.55 -1.16 31.86
C SER A 343 -19.79 -1.05 30.35
N ALA A 344 -20.37 -2.11 29.76
CA ALA A 344 -20.66 -2.21 28.33
C ALA A 344 -21.66 -1.15 27.79
N ARG A 345 -22.19 -0.26 28.66
CA ARG A 345 -22.93 0.94 28.26
C ARG A 345 -22.04 2.03 27.66
N HIS A 346 -20.77 2.12 28.09
CA HIS A 346 -19.88 3.24 27.77
C HIS A 346 -18.87 2.96 26.64
N LEU A 347 -18.62 1.71 26.27
CA LEU A 347 -17.82 1.37 25.10
C LEU A 347 -18.71 0.90 23.93
N VAL A 348 -18.85 1.74 22.89
CA VAL A 348 -19.46 1.32 21.61
C VAL A 348 -18.41 0.54 20.83
N ILE A 349 -18.45 -0.79 20.98
CA ILE A 349 -17.58 -1.71 20.25
C ILE A 349 -17.94 -1.68 18.77
N VAL A 350 -17.16 -0.96 17.95
CA VAL A 350 -17.21 -1.05 16.48
C VAL A 350 -16.53 -2.35 16.07
N MET A 351 -17.26 -3.45 16.23
CA MET A 351 -16.74 -4.81 16.06
C MET A 351 -16.19 -5.03 14.65
N VAL A 352 -14.97 -5.57 14.54
CA VAL A 352 -14.26 -5.81 13.27
C VAL A 352 -14.91 -6.98 12.52
N LEU A 353 -16.03 -6.71 11.85
CA LEU A 353 -16.82 -7.69 11.08
C LEU A 353 -17.33 -7.08 9.76
N ARG A 354 -16.45 -6.34 9.07
CA ARG A 354 -16.65 -5.82 7.70
C ARG A 354 -15.46 -6.11 6.79
N VAL A 355 -15.19 -7.40 6.60
CA VAL A 355 -14.54 -7.92 5.39
C VAL A 355 -15.54 -8.87 4.74
N LEU A 356 -15.74 -8.69 3.42
CA LEU A 356 -16.84 -9.24 2.61
C LEU A 356 -18.19 -8.50 2.77
N ILE A 357 -18.88 -8.36 1.63
CA ILE A 357 -20.23 -7.81 1.40
C ILE A 357 -20.40 -6.27 1.57
N VAL A 358 -20.52 -5.62 0.40
CA VAL A 358 -21.27 -4.40 -0.01
C VAL A 358 -21.79 -3.46 1.10
N PRO A 359 -21.56 -2.13 1.01
CA PRO A 359 -22.06 -1.18 1.99
C PRO A 359 -23.59 -1.09 1.96
N GLN A 360 -24.22 -1.42 3.10
CA GLN A 360 -25.57 -0.99 3.41
C GLN A 360 -25.60 0.00 4.57
N ILE A 361 -26.51 0.97 4.42
CA ILE A 361 -26.68 2.14 5.28
C ILE A 361 -27.45 1.74 6.54
N LYS A 362 -27.01 2.21 7.71
CA LYS A 362 -27.88 2.31 8.89
C LYS A 362 -27.79 3.70 9.49
N LYS A 363 -28.86 4.49 9.29
CA LYS A 363 -29.13 5.67 10.12
C LYS A 363 -29.33 5.20 11.58
N ALA A 364 -28.90 6.00 12.54
CA ALA A 364 -29.39 5.83 13.91
C ALA A 364 -30.91 6.12 13.96
N LYS A 365 -31.69 5.29 14.66
CA LYS A 365 -33.03 5.64 15.09
C LYS A 365 -32.92 6.35 16.43
N THR A 366 -33.14 7.66 16.44
CA THR A 366 -33.38 8.42 17.67
C THR A 366 -34.67 7.91 18.33
N ARG A 367 -34.58 7.52 19.60
CA ARG A 367 -35.73 7.17 20.44
C ARG A 367 -36.06 8.40 21.29
N PRO A 368 -37.29 8.94 21.26
CA PRO A 368 -37.71 9.92 22.25
C PRO A 368 -38.00 9.21 23.57
N ASP A 369 -37.59 9.81 24.68
CA ASP A 369 -38.05 9.43 26.00
C ASP A 369 -39.36 10.16 26.35
N SER A 370 -40.30 9.43 26.96
CA SER A 370 -41.13 9.93 28.06
C SER A 370 -41.96 8.79 28.62
N SER A 371 -41.95 8.65 29.94
CA SER A 371 -42.95 7.88 30.68
C SER A 371 -44.23 8.72 30.79
N ALA A 372 -45.35 8.23 30.26
CA ALA A 372 -46.68 8.78 30.47
C ALA A 372 -47.69 7.64 30.71
N GLU A 373 -48.83 7.98 31.32
CA GLU A 373 -49.65 7.09 32.12
C GLU A 373 -50.36 5.93 31.41
N SER A 374 -50.72 4.95 32.24
CA SER A 374 -51.58 3.81 31.90
C SER A 374 -52.98 4.25 31.45
N THR A 375 -53.24 4.22 30.13
CA THR A 375 -54.57 3.94 29.58
C THR A 375 -54.46 2.99 28.39
N ALA A 376 -55.42 2.08 28.23
CA ALA A 376 -55.45 1.13 27.13
C ALA A 376 -56.11 1.76 25.88
N PRO A 377 -55.44 1.79 24.72
CA PRO A 377 -56.06 2.27 23.48
C PRO A 377 -57.03 1.22 22.89
N PRO A 378 -58.07 1.65 22.13
CA PRO A 378 -59.04 0.75 21.51
C PRO A 378 -58.42 -0.11 20.39
N SER A 379 -59.17 -1.11 19.93
CA SER A 379 -58.74 -2.06 18.89
C SER A 379 -58.54 -1.39 17.52
N VAL A 380 -57.32 -0.92 17.26
CA VAL A 380 -56.90 -0.38 15.95
C VAL A 380 -57.02 -1.45 14.87
N ASN A 381 -57.59 -1.07 13.73
CA ASN A 381 -57.84 -1.96 12.60
C ASN A 381 -56.51 -2.48 12.00
N PRO A 382 -56.29 -3.80 11.84
CA PRO A 382 -55.05 -4.34 11.27
C PRO A 382 -54.66 -3.76 9.91
N PHE A 383 -55.64 -3.43 9.06
CA PHE A 383 -55.39 -2.82 7.75
C PHE A 383 -54.86 -1.39 7.83
N GLU A 384 -55.25 -0.64 8.86
CA GLU A 384 -54.85 0.75 9.08
C GLU A 384 -53.38 0.84 9.51
N LYS A 385 -52.95 -0.10 10.37
CA LYS A 385 -51.53 -0.27 10.73
C LYS A 385 -50.67 -0.64 9.53
N LEU A 386 -51.13 -1.56 8.68
CA LEU A 386 -50.44 -1.93 7.43
C LEU A 386 -50.37 -0.75 6.43
N LEU A 387 -51.42 0.06 6.35
CA LEU A 387 -51.44 1.28 5.53
C LEU A 387 -50.44 2.33 6.05
N GLN A 388 -50.34 2.50 7.37
CA GLN A 388 -49.35 3.39 7.98
C GLN A 388 -47.91 2.91 7.71
N GLU A 389 -47.64 1.62 7.84
CA GLU A 389 -46.35 1.00 7.54
C GLU A 389 -45.99 1.16 6.05
N ALA A 390 -46.91 0.84 5.13
CA ALA A 390 -46.74 1.04 3.69
C ALA A 390 -46.45 2.51 3.32
N ASN A 391 -47.16 3.48 3.92
CA ASN A 391 -46.91 4.90 3.70
C ASN A 391 -45.53 5.34 4.21
N SER A 392 -45.06 4.80 5.35
CA SER A 392 -43.71 5.07 5.86
C SER A 392 -42.61 4.50 4.94
N LEU A 393 -42.81 3.29 4.42
CA LEU A 393 -41.90 2.68 3.46
C LEU A 393 -41.88 3.45 2.14
N LEU A 394 -43.03 3.94 1.66
CA LEU A 394 -43.13 4.80 0.50
C LEU A 394 -42.39 6.14 0.69
N ALA A 395 -42.40 6.69 1.91
CA ALA A 395 -41.61 7.88 2.25
C ALA A 395 -40.09 7.58 2.26
N GLU A 396 -39.66 6.41 2.75
CA GLU A 396 -38.25 6.00 2.65
C GLU A 396 -37.81 5.76 1.19
N VAL A 397 -38.66 5.16 0.35
CA VAL A 397 -38.41 4.99 -1.10
C VAL A 397 -38.25 6.36 -1.77
N LYS A 398 -39.18 7.30 -1.57
CA LYS A 398 -39.07 8.67 -2.10
C LYS A 398 -37.82 9.41 -1.63
N ALA A 399 -37.37 9.16 -0.40
CA ALA A 399 -36.11 9.71 0.12
C ALA A 399 -34.86 9.05 -0.50
N LEU A 400 -34.96 7.84 -1.04
CA LEU A 400 -33.90 7.20 -1.84
C LEU A 400 -33.92 7.68 -3.30
N GLU A 401 -35.10 7.86 -3.90
CA GLU A 401 -35.29 8.46 -5.23
C GLU A 401 -34.68 9.87 -5.29
N ALA A 402 -35.02 10.73 -4.32
CA ALA A 402 -34.47 12.09 -4.22
C ALA A 402 -32.94 12.09 -4.08
N LYS A 403 -32.36 11.12 -3.36
CA LYS A 403 -30.89 10.95 -3.28
C LYS A 403 -30.29 10.49 -4.60
N SER A 404 -30.93 9.55 -5.30
CA SER A 404 -30.47 9.09 -6.60
C SER A 404 -30.47 10.23 -7.62
N ALA A 405 -31.53 11.05 -7.65
CA ALA A 405 -31.59 12.26 -8.47
C ALA A 405 -30.46 13.25 -8.14
N HIS A 406 -30.18 13.49 -6.85
CA HIS A 406 -29.07 14.35 -6.42
C HIS A 406 -27.70 13.81 -6.85
N TYR A 407 -27.45 12.50 -6.70
CA TYR A 407 -26.20 11.88 -7.14
C TYR A 407 -26.02 11.96 -8.67
N ASN A 408 -27.09 11.80 -9.45
CA ASN A 408 -27.05 11.94 -10.90
C ASN A 408 -26.74 13.39 -11.32
N ALA A 409 -27.41 14.38 -10.72
CA ALA A 409 -27.14 15.79 -10.98
C ALA A 409 -25.69 16.20 -10.64
N LEU A 410 -25.14 15.68 -9.53
CA LEU A 410 -23.74 15.90 -9.17
C LEU A 410 -22.77 15.22 -10.16
N ALA A 411 -23.11 14.02 -10.66
CA ALA A 411 -22.31 13.34 -11.68
C ALA A 411 -22.32 14.08 -13.03
N GLU A 412 -23.47 14.64 -13.43
CA GLU A 412 -23.59 15.50 -14.62
C GLU A 412 -22.76 16.78 -14.48
N GLN A 413 -22.79 17.43 -13.31
CA GLN A 413 -21.95 18.60 -13.03
C GLN A 413 -20.45 18.25 -13.14
N ILE A 414 -20.01 17.18 -12.47
CA ILE A 414 -18.61 16.71 -12.51
C ILE A 414 -18.18 16.41 -13.96
N HIS A 415 -19.06 15.80 -14.76
CA HIS A 415 -18.79 15.50 -16.16
C HIS A 415 -18.69 16.77 -17.03
N ALA A 416 -19.54 17.77 -16.79
CA ALA A 416 -19.46 19.07 -17.48
C ALA A 416 -18.18 19.83 -17.13
N ASP A 417 -17.81 19.88 -15.84
CA ASP A 417 -16.60 20.54 -15.35
C ASP A 417 -15.33 19.83 -15.84
N GLU A 418 -15.27 18.50 -15.82
CA GLU A 418 -14.16 17.74 -16.40
C GLU A 418 -14.03 17.97 -17.91
N THR A 419 -15.16 17.96 -18.64
CA THR A 419 -15.21 18.23 -20.08
C THR A 419 -14.74 19.65 -20.43
N ASN A 420 -15.03 20.64 -19.59
CA ASN A 420 -14.57 22.01 -19.76
C ASN A 420 -13.09 22.16 -19.37
N GLY A 421 -12.65 21.54 -18.26
CA GLY A 421 -11.24 21.50 -17.87
C GLY A 421 -10.33 20.87 -18.94
N ILE A 422 -10.80 19.83 -19.64
CA ILE A 422 -10.09 19.22 -20.78
C ILE A 422 -9.96 20.20 -21.96
N LYS A 423 -10.99 21.03 -22.25
CA LYS A 423 -10.92 22.07 -23.30
C LYS A 423 -9.90 23.16 -22.93
N GLU A 424 -9.90 23.64 -21.69
CA GLU A 424 -8.94 24.64 -21.24
C GLU A 424 -7.50 24.08 -21.20
N LEU A 425 -7.32 22.86 -20.72
CA LEU A 425 -6.04 22.16 -20.77
C LEU A 425 -5.51 22.02 -22.21
N ALA A 426 -6.37 21.74 -23.19
CA ALA A 426 -6.01 21.69 -24.61
C ALA A 426 -5.58 23.08 -25.14
N LYS A 427 -6.27 24.17 -24.75
CA LYS A 427 -5.85 25.55 -25.08
C LYS A 427 -4.48 25.87 -24.47
N VAL A 428 -4.29 25.62 -23.18
CA VAL A 428 -3.02 25.87 -22.46
C VAL A 428 -1.88 25.06 -23.09
N ARG A 429 -2.09 23.77 -23.37
CA ARG A 429 -1.13 22.90 -24.06
C ARG A 429 -0.77 23.42 -25.46
N LYS A 430 -1.74 23.94 -26.22
CA LYS A 430 -1.49 24.59 -27.53
C LYS A 430 -0.62 25.84 -27.36
N SER A 431 -0.92 26.70 -26.39
CA SER A 431 -0.16 27.91 -26.08
C SER A 431 1.27 27.62 -25.61
N VAL A 432 1.47 26.66 -24.69
CA VAL A 432 2.80 26.23 -24.23
C VAL A 432 3.60 25.60 -25.38
N LYS A 433 2.99 24.74 -26.22
CA LYS A 433 3.66 24.16 -27.39
C LYS A 433 4.03 25.22 -28.44
N ALA A 434 3.22 26.27 -28.60
CA ALA A 434 3.54 27.41 -29.46
C ALA A 434 4.65 28.30 -28.88
N PHE A 435 4.67 28.52 -27.57
CA PHE A 435 5.73 29.23 -26.86
C PHE A 435 7.07 28.49 -26.96
N LEU A 436 7.11 27.20 -26.65
CA LEU A 436 8.29 26.33 -26.81
C LEU A 436 8.82 26.36 -28.26
N ARG A 437 7.93 26.25 -29.26
CA ARG A 437 8.31 26.37 -30.69
C ARG A 437 8.91 27.74 -31.02
N ARG A 438 8.38 28.83 -30.49
CA ARG A 438 8.94 30.19 -30.67
C ARG A 438 10.32 30.32 -30.01
N GLY A 439 10.47 29.84 -28.76
CA GLY A 439 11.76 29.83 -28.06
C GLY A 439 12.83 29.05 -28.84
N VAL A 440 12.56 27.81 -29.22
CA VAL A 440 13.48 26.97 -30.01
C VAL A 440 13.78 27.60 -31.38
N LYS A 441 12.81 28.23 -32.06
CA LYS A 441 13.07 28.98 -33.29
C LYS A 441 14.01 30.16 -33.05
N SER A 442 13.76 30.96 -32.01
CA SER A 442 14.57 32.13 -31.65
C SER A 442 16.02 31.74 -31.37
N ILE A 443 16.23 30.70 -30.56
CA ILE A 443 17.55 30.12 -30.24
C ILE A 443 18.28 29.64 -31.51
N ARG A 444 17.54 29.10 -32.48
CA ARG A 444 18.10 28.63 -33.75
C ARG A 444 18.43 29.78 -34.72
N SER A 445 17.72 30.91 -34.65
CA SER A 445 18.03 32.12 -35.44
C SER A 445 19.11 33.01 -34.81
N SER A 446 19.35 32.91 -33.50
CA SER A 446 20.47 33.59 -32.82
C SER A 446 21.81 32.82 -32.92
N SER A 447 21.86 31.74 -33.71
CA SER A 447 23.08 30.99 -33.99
C SER A 447 23.58 31.36 -35.40
N PRO A 448 24.84 31.81 -35.57
CA PRO A 448 25.30 32.39 -36.84
C PRO A 448 25.40 31.35 -37.94
N ALA A 449 24.60 31.52 -39.00
CA ALA A 449 24.71 30.72 -40.22
C ALA A 449 25.75 31.34 -41.16
N SER A 450 26.94 30.72 -41.25
CA SER A 450 27.93 31.07 -42.28
C SER A 450 27.54 30.47 -43.64
N PRO A 451 27.67 31.21 -44.76
CA PRO A 451 27.41 30.68 -46.11
C PRO A 451 28.49 29.68 -46.57
N ALA A 452 28.25 29.07 -47.74
CA ALA A 452 28.95 27.87 -48.19
C ALA A 452 30.47 28.03 -48.44
N SER A 453 31.27 27.09 -47.91
CA SER A 453 32.65 26.81 -48.34
C SER A 453 33.03 25.34 -48.08
N LYS A 454 34.16 24.87 -48.64
CA LYS A 454 34.47 23.45 -48.88
C LYS A 454 35.38 22.80 -47.81
N ARG A 455 34.76 21.97 -46.95
CA ARG A 455 35.23 20.64 -46.49
C ARG A 455 36.76 20.38 -46.36
N LYS A 456 37.33 20.53 -45.15
CA LYS A 456 38.31 19.57 -44.55
C LYS A 456 38.58 19.83 -43.05
N LYS A 457 38.86 18.74 -42.32
CA LYS A 457 39.30 18.59 -40.92
C LYS A 457 39.61 19.88 -40.09
N ILE A 458 38.77 20.15 -39.07
CA ILE A 458 39.10 20.83 -37.80
C ILE A 458 38.34 20.08 -36.68
N ASP A 459 38.77 20.19 -35.42
CA ASP A 459 38.30 19.41 -34.26
C ASP A 459 36.80 19.51 -33.93
N HIS A 460 36.30 18.48 -33.24
CA HIS A 460 34.88 18.15 -33.19
C HIS A 460 34.10 18.76 -32.01
N ASP A 461 34.76 19.55 -31.16
CA ASP A 461 34.24 20.02 -29.85
C ASP A 461 33.60 21.42 -29.85
N VAL A 462 33.49 22.10 -31.00
CA VAL A 462 32.90 23.47 -31.09
C VAL A 462 31.61 23.50 -31.90
N LEU A 463 30.73 22.52 -31.68
CA LEU A 463 29.31 22.57 -32.05
C LEU A 463 28.43 22.41 -30.80
N HIS A 464 27.25 23.03 -30.82
CA HIS A 464 26.25 23.03 -29.72
C HIS A 464 26.58 23.88 -28.48
N ALA A 465 26.79 25.19 -28.66
CA ALA A 465 26.52 26.14 -27.59
C ALA A 465 25.05 26.00 -27.13
N PRO A 466 24.76 25.69 -25.85
CA PRO A 466 23.40 25.55 -25.37
C PRO A 466 22.74 26.93 -25.16
N PRO A 467 21.41 27.06 -25.28
CA PRO A 467 20.70 28.27 -24.87
C PRO A 467 20.86 28.54 -23.36
N PRO A 468 20.68 29.80 -22.91
CA PRO A 468 20.94 30.22 -21.54
C PRO A 468 20.32 29.30 -20.47
N PRO A 469 21.05 29.00 -19.37
CA PRO A 469 20.61 28.02 -18.38
C PRO A 469 19.29 28.39 -17.72
N GLU A 470 19.08 29.67 -17.40
CA GLU A 470 17.84 30.22 -16.82
C GLU A 470 16.62 29.97 -17.71
N LEU A 471 16.77 30.16 -19.03
CA LEU A 471 15.70 29.91 -20.00
C LEU A 471 15.42 28.40 -20.10
N ARG A 472 16.46 27.56 -20.12
CA ARG A 472 16.30 26.09 -20.09
C ARG A 472 15.56 25.63 -18.84
N GLU A 473 15.93 26.13 -17.66
CA GLU A 473 15.27 25.79 -16.41
C GLU A 473 13.82 26.27 -16.39
N SER A 474 13.56 27.52 -16.81
CA SER A 474 12.22 28.10 -16.87
C SER A 474 11.29 27.31 -17.79
N LEU A 475 11.77 26.89 -18.97
CA LEU A 475 11.03 26.01 -19.86
C LEU A 475 10.78 24.62 -19.24
N ALA A 476 11.80 24.03 -18.59
CA ALA A 476 11.65 22.75 -17.90
C ALA A 476 10.73 22.82 -16.66
N LYS A 477 10.63 23.99 -16.01
CA LYS A 477 9.72 24.27 -14.87
C LYS A 477 8.28 24.42 -15.35
N LEU A 478 8.06 25.12 -16.46
CA LEU A 478 6.77 25.22 -17.14
C LEU A 478 6.28 23.85 -17.64
N GLU A 479 7.16 23.06 -18.26
CA GLU A 479 6.84 21.74 -18.78
C GLU A 479 6.54 20.72 -17.66
N ARG A 480 7.27 20.78 -16.53
CA ARG A 480 6.95 20.01 -15.31
C ARG A 480 5.57 20.37 -14.75
N LYS A 481 5.26 21.66 -14.58
CA LYS A 481 3.94 22.11 -14.10
C LYS A 481 2.81 21.66 -15.03
N LEU A 482 2.98 21.76 -16.35
CA LEU A 482 1.97 21.29 -17.30
C LEU A 482 1.69 19.79 -17.14
N LYS A 483 2.74 18.96 -16.99
CA LYS A 483 2.59 17.50 -16.77
C LYS A 483 1.91 17.15 -15.45
N GLN A 484 2.17 17.93 -14.39
CA GLN A 484 1.49 17.79 -13.11
C GLN A 484 -0.02 18.07 -13.24
N VAL A 485 -0.42 19.09 -14.00
CA VAL A 485 -1.84 19.35 -14.30
C VAL A 485 -2.41 18.25 -15.20
N GLU A 486 -1.73 17.83 -16.27
CA GLU A 486 -2.19 16.76 -17.17
C GLU A 486 -2.46 15.42 -16.45
N PHE A 487 -1.77 15.11 -15.35
CA PHE A 487 -2.01 13.90 -14.56
C PHE A 487 -3.40 13.85 -13.88
N HIS A 488 -3.99 15.02 -13.61
CA HIS A 488 -5.27 15.16 -12.92
C HIS A 488 -6.48 14.96 -13.84
N TYR A 489 -6.29 14.96 -15.16
CA TYR A 489 -7.33 14.79 -16.18
C TYR A 489 -7.17 13.45 -16.93
N PRO A 490 -8.26 12.82 -17.40
CA PRO A 490 -8.18 11.61 -18.21
C PRO A 490 -7.62 11.93 -19.61
N ARG A 491 -6.85 11.00 -20.17
CA ARG A 491 -6.41 11.07 -21.58
C ARG A 491 -7.53 10.59 -22.51
N PRO A 492 -7.62 11.06 -23.76
CA PRO A 492 -8.63 10.58 -24.71
C PRO A 492 -8.48 9.06 -24.95
N PRO A 493 -9.59 8.29 -24.98
CA PRO A 493 -9.55 6.85 -25.20
C PRO A 493 -9.12 6.49 -26.62
N SER A 494 -8.39 5.38 -26.77
CA SER A 494 -7.94 4.88 -28.07
C SER A 494 -9.12 4.44 -28.95
N ILE A 495 -8.88 4.19 -30.24
CA ILE A 495 -9.90 3.62 -31.15
C ILE A 495 -10.30 2.22 -30.65
N ILE A 496 -9.31 1.38 -30.33
CA ILE A 496 -9.52 0.02 -29.80
C ILE A 496 -10.38 0.04 -28.53
N LEU A 497 -10.10 0.95 -27.59
CA LEU A 497 -10.84 1.07 -26.34
C LEU A 497 -12.30 1.49 -26.57
N ARG A 498 -12.55 2.40 -27.54
CA ARG A 498 -13.89 2.81 -27.94
C ARG A 498 -14.67 1.75 -28.72
N TRP A 499 -14.00 0.85 -29.42
CA TRP A 499 -14.62 -0.33 -30.02
C TRP A 499 -14.95 -1.40 -28.98
N ALA A 500 -14.11 -1.57 -27.95
CA ALA A 500 -14.31 -2.59 -26.91
C ALA A 500 -15.40 -2.23 -25.89
N LEU A 501 -15.59 -0.95 -25.57
CA LEU A 501 -16.48 -0.49 -24.49
C LEU A 501 -17.40 0.69 -24.88
N GLY A 502 -17.54 0.99 -26.17
CA GLY A 502 -18.35 2.10 -26.69
C GLY A 502 -17.66 3.47 -26.66
N SER A 503 -18.24 4.46 -27.34
CA SER A 503 -17.69 5.82 -27.42
C SER A 503 -17.86 6.64 -26.14
N THR A 504 -18.88 6.32 -25.34
CA THR A 504 -19.33 7.06 -24.14
C THR A 504 -19.06 6.32 -22.83
N GLY A 505 -18.26 5.25 -22.85
CA GLY A 505 -17.97 4.43 -21.67
C GLY A 505 -17.27 5.20 -20.53
N PRO A 506 -17.47 4.81 -19.25
CA PRO A 506 -16.88 5.46 -18.09
C PRO A 506 -15.39 5.13 -17.94
N PHE A 507 -14.56 5.65 -18.85
CA PHE A 507 -13.12 5.38 -18.89
C PHE A 507 -12.33 6.07 -17.77
N ALA A 508 -12.85 7.16 -17.21
CA ALA A 508 -12.22 7.91 -16.13
C ALA A 508 -12.55 7.25 -14.78
N LEU A 509 -11.53 6.69 -14.13
CA LEU A 509 -11.67 6.13 -12.78
C LEU A 509 -11.49 7.26 -11.76
N ARG A 510 -12.50 7.48 -10.92
CA ARG A 510 -12.51 8.46 -9.82
C ARG A 510 -13.06 7.78 -8.56
N PRO A 511 -12.61 8.12 -7.34
CA PRO A 511 -11.49 9.02 -7.00
C PRO A 511 -10.12 8.38 -7.24
N LEU A 512 -9.02 9.02 -6.82
CA LEU A 512 -7.66 8.48 -6.96
C LEU A 512 -7.50 7.09 -6.32
N LYS A 513 -8.17 6.81 -5.20
CA LYS A 513 -8.21 5.48 -4.55
C LYS A 513 -8.69 4.38 -5.51
N LEU A 514 -9.64 4.67 -6.40
CA LEU A 514 -10.10 3.71 -7.42
C LEU A 514 -9.06 3.49 -8.54
N ARG A 515 -8.37 4.54 -9.00
CA ARG A 515 -7.25 4.42 -9.97
C ARG A 515 -6.13 3.52 -9.42
N LEU A 516 -5.81 3.63 -8.13
CA LEU A 516 -4.79 2.83 -7.46
C LEU A 516 -5.25 1.38 -7.21
N ALA A 517 -6.49 1.16 -6.77
CA ALA A 517 -7.06 -0.17 -6.61
C ALA A 517 -7.08 -0.96 -7.93
N TYR A 518 -7.60 -0.36 -9.00
CA TYR A 518 -7.65 -0.96 -10.34
C TYR A 518 -6.25 -1.33 -10.87
N LYS A 519 -5.24 -0.50 -10.57
CA LYS A 519 -3.83 -0.78 -10.89
C LYS A 519 -3.31 -2.00 -10.12
N GLN A 520 -3.58 -2.10 -8.82
CA GLN A 520 -3.19 -3.25 -8.00
C GLN A 520 -3.90 -4.55 -8.46
N GLU A 521 -5.18 -4.47 -8.84
CA GLU A 521 -5.91 -5.58 -9.46
C GLU A 521 -5.31 -6.01 -10.80
N TYR A 522 -4.79 -5.08 -11.62
CA TYR A 522 -4.09 -5.39 -12.87
C TYR A 522 -2.76 -6.11 -12.63
N GLU A 523 -1.93 -5.64 -11.69
CA GLU A 523 -0.65 -6.31 -11.36
C GLU A 523 -0.89 -7.71 -10.77
N SER A 524 -1.85 -7.84 -9.84
CA SER A 524 -2.27 -9.11 -9.26
C SER A 524 -2.81 -10.08 -10.32
N PHE A 525 -3.67 -9.61 -11.23
CA PHE A 525 -4.19 -10.40 -12.34
C PHE A 525 -3.08 -10.95 -13.24
N LYS A 526 -2.06 -10.13 -13.57
CA LYS A 526 -0.93 -10.60 -14.38
C LYS A 526 -0.22 -11.77 -13.71
N LEU A 527 0.13 -11.64 -12.43
CA LEU A 527 0.82 -12.69 -11.69
C LEU A 527 -0.03 -13.96 -11.54
N SER A 528 -1.30 -13.83 -11.12
CA SER A 528 -2.21 -14.97 -10.95
C SER A 528 -2.43 -15.74 -12.25
N MET A 529 -2.66 -15.05 -13.37
CA MET A 529 -2.87 -15.70 -14.66
C MET A 529 -1.60 -16.37 -15.19
N THR A 530 -0.43 -15.74 -14.99
CA THR A 530 0.88 -16.33 -15.34
C THR A 530 1.08 -17.65 -14.59
N ILE A 531 0.77 -17.71 -13.30
CA ILE A 531 0.87 -18.93 -12.49
C ILE A 531 -0.09 -20.01 -13.03
N VAL A 532 -1.35 -19.66 -13.30
CA VAL A 532 -2.36 -20.59 -13.84
C VAL A 532 -1.93 -21.15 -15.20
N SER A 533 -1.51 -20.31 -16.15
CA SER A 533 -1.06 -20.79 -17.47
C SER A 533 0.21 -21.63 -17.38
N THR A 534 1.15 -21.29 -16.50
CA THR A 534 2.38 -22.07 -16.28
C THR A 534 2.06 -23.48 -15.74
N ILE A 535 1.12 -23.59 -14.80
CA ILE A 535 0.65 -24.88 -14.26
C ILE A 535 -0.07 -25.69 -15.36
N MET A 536 -0.94 -25.06 -16.14
CA MET A 536 -1.61 -25.74 -17.27
C MET A 536 -0.63 -26.22 -18.35
N ALA A 537 0.37 -25.42 -18.71
CA ALA A 537 1.42 -25.80 -19.66
C ALA A 537 2.22 -27.02 -19.17
N ALA A 538 2.56 -27.07 -17.88
CA ALA A 538 3.21 -28.23 -17.26
C ALA A 538 2.30 -29.47 -17.31
N ILE A 539 1.04 -29.36 -16.92
CA ILE A 539 0.10 -30.49 -16.89
C ILE A 539 -0.13 -31.06 -18.30
N ASN A 540 -0.33 -30.20 -19.29
CA ASN A 540 -0.52 -30.61 -20.69
C ASN A 540 0.73 -31.23 -21.30
N TRP A 541 1.93 -30.76 -20.95
CA TRP A 541 3.17 -31.33 -21.48
C TRP A 541 3.45 -32.71 -20.89
N PHE A 542 3.28 -32.89 -19.57
CA PHE A 542 3.74 -34.10 -18.89
C PHE A 542 2.69 -35.19 -18.70
N PHE A 543 1.39 -34.87 -18.68
CA PHE A 543 0.34 -35.84 -18.31
C PHE A 543 -0.78 -36.01 -19.34
N LEU A 544 -1.09 -35.01 -20.17
CA LEU A 544 -2.32 -35.01 -21.00
C LEU A 544 -2.02 -34.77 -22.50
N ASP A 545 -2.14 -35.80 -23.36
CA ASP A 545 -2.09 -35.63 -24.84
C ASP A 545 -3.48 -35.43 -25.47
N ASN A 546 -4.23 -34.45 -24.99
CA ASN A 546 -5.58 -34.16 -25.49
C ASN A 546 -5.69 -32.73 -26.04
N ARG A 547 -6.06 -32.62 -27.32
CA ARG A 547 -6.23 -31.35 -28.02
C ARG A 547 -7.22 -30.40 -27.33
N VAL A 548 -8.21 -30.93 -26.60
CA VAL A 548 -9.17 -30.12 -25.83
C VAL A 548 -8.49 -29.38 -24.69
N VAL A 549 -7.61 -30.03 -23.92
CA VAL A 549 -6.90 -29.31 -22.84
C VAL A 549 -5.85 -28.34 -23.38
N ASP A 550 -5.29 -28.61 -24.57
CA ASP A 550 -4.44 -27.64 -25.26
C ASP A 550 -5.22 -26.43 -25.78
N ALA A 551 -6.48 -26.63 -26.20
CA ALA A 551 -7.39 -25.53 -26.55
C ALA A 551 -7.70 -24.68 -25.32
N LEU A 552 -7.98 -25.30 -24.18
CA LEU A 552 -8.24 -24.61 -22.91
C LEU A 552 -7.01 -23.82 -22.43
N HIS A 553 -5.79 -24.37 -22.55
CA HIS A 553 -4.57 -23.64 -22.22
C HIS A 553 -4.33 -22.45 -23.16
N ALA A 554 -4.47 -22.63 -24.48
CA ALA A 554 -4.34 -21.54 -25.44
C ALA A 554 -5.45 -20.48 -25.28
N PHE A 555 -6.65 -20.89 -24.86
CA PHE A 555 -7.77 -19.99 -24.53
C PHE A 555 -7.51 -19.20 -23.24
N VAL A 556 -6.90 -19.81 -22.22
CA VAL A 556 -6.46 -19.10 -21.01
C VAL A 556 -5.40 -18.04 -21.32
N LEU A 557 -4.48 -18.33 -22.25
CA LEU A 557 -3.53 -17.32 -22.76
C LEU A 557 -4.22 -16.24 -23.61
N LEU A 558 -5.21 -16.60 -24.45
CA LEU A 558 -6.02 -15.65 -25.22
C LEU A 558 -6.78 -14.68 -24.29
N TYR A 559 -7.43 -15.21 -23.26
CA TYR A 559 -8.11 -14.43 -22.22
C TYR A 559 -7.12 -13.52 -21.48
N TYR A 560 -5.97 -14.05 -21.05
CA TYR A 560 -4.91 -13.26 -20.42
C TYR A 560 -4.51 -12.03 -21.25
N TYR A 561 -4.07 -12.22 -22.51
CA TYR A 561 -3.63 -11.09 -23.34
C TYR A 561 -4.76 -10.12 -23.67
N SER A 562 -5.99 -10.61 -23.84
CA SER A 562 -7.18 -9.77 -24.09
C SER A 562 -7.50 -8.88 -22.88
N THR A 563 -7.54 -9.47 -21.67
CA THR A 563 -7.81 -8.74 -20.43
C THR A 563 -6.66 -7.80 -20.04
N VAL A 564 -5.39 -8.19 -20.25
CA VAL A 564 -4.24 -7.29 -20.11
C VAL A 564 -4.37 -6.10 -21.04
N THR A 565 -4.62 -6.32 -22.35
CA THR A 565 -4.81 -5.24 -23.34
C THR A 565 -5.88 -4.26 -22.90
N LEU A 566 -7.05 -4.74 -22.47
CA LEU A 566 -8.16 -3.88 -22.05
C LEU A 566 -7.84 -3.09 -20.78
N ARG A 567 -7.24 -3.73 -19.76
CA ARG A 567 -6.82 -3.08 -18.50
C ARG A 567 -5.75 -2.02 -18.75
N GLU A 568 -4.79 -2.28 -19.63
CA GLU A 568 -3.73 -1.34 -20.01
C GLU A 568 -4.26 -0.13 -20.76
N LEU A 569 -5.23 -0.31 -21.67
CA LEU A 569 -5.90 0.80 -22.35
C LEU A 569 -6.66 1.71 -21.36
N ILE A 570 -7.32 1.14 -20.35
CA ILE A 570 -7.98 1.90 -19.28
C ILE A 570 -6.95 2.61 -18.38
N LEU A 571 -5.83 1.95 -18.04
CA LEU A 571 -4.73 2.56 -17.28
C LEU A 571 -4.06 3.71 -18.04
N LEU A 572 -3.93 3.62 -19.37
CA LEU A 572 -3.41 4.70 -20.23
C LEU A 572 -4.32 5.94 -20.26
N VAL A 573 -5.64 5.76 -20.24
CA VAL A 573 -6.61 6.86 -20.00
C VAL A 573 -6.38 7.47 -18.63
N ASN A 574 -6.24 6.63 -17.60
CA ASN A 574 -6.04 7.01 -16.21
C ASN A 574 -4.59 7.40 -15.84
N GLY A 575 -3.83 7.92 -16.81
CA GLY A 575 -2.54 8.59 -16.60
C GLY A 575 -1.31 7.68 -16.51
N SER A 576 -1.45 6.36 -16.54
CA SER A 576 -0.31 5.41 -16.53
C SER A 576 0.61 5.56 -17.74
N ARG A 577 1.81 4.97 -17.69
CA ARG A 577 2.84 5.08 -18.73
C ARG A 577 3.26 3.68 -19.20
N ILE A 578 2.80 3.29 -20.39
CA ILE A 578 3.08 1.99 -21.00
C ILE A 578 3.69 2.22 -22.39
N ARG A 579 4.74 1.48 -22.75
CA ARG A 579 5.38 1.59 -24.08
C ARG A 579 4.50 0.94 -25.15
N THR A 580 4.37 1.60 -26.30
CA THR A 580 3.56 1.13 -27.45
C THR A 580 3.87 -0.30 -27.87
N TRP A 581 5.14 -0.74 -27.81
CA TRP A 581 5.51 -2.13 -28.14
C TRP A 581 4.74 -3.17 -27.32
N TRP A 582 4.51 -2.95 -26.02
CA TRP A 582 3.81 -3.94 -25.19
C TRP A 582 2.35 -4.08 -25.61
N LEU A 583 1.67 -2.97 -25.93
CA LEU A 583 0.32 -3.00 -26.49
C LEU A 583 0.28 -3.73 -27.86
N THR A 584 1.26 -3.48 -28.74
CA THR A 584 1.40 -4.18 -30.02
C THR A 584 1.67 -5.68 -29.84
N HIS A 585 2.56 -6.04 -28.90
CA HIS A 585 2.86 -7.43 -28.52
C HIS A 585 1.59 -8.12 -28.04
N HIS A 586 0.80 -7.50 -27.15
CA HIS A 586 -0.43 -8.11 -26.64
C HIS A 586 -1.44 -8.39 -27.77
N VAL A 587 -1.63 -7.46 -28.71
CA VAL A 587 -2.50 -7.68 -29.89
C VAL A 587 -1.98 -8.78 -30.82
N LEU A 588 -0.67 -8.84 -31.08
CA LEU A 588 -0.06 -9.92 -31.88
C LEU A 588 -0.16 -11.29 -31.17
N SER A 589 0.00 -11.32 -29.85
CA SER A 589 -0.17 -12.52 -29.03
C SER A 589 -1.63 -12.98 -28.96
N ILE A 590 -2.61 -12.07 -28.95
CA ILE A 590 -4.04 -12.40 -29.13
C ILE A 590 -4.25 -13.12 -30.46
N ALA A 591 -3.77 -12.55 -31.57
CA ALA A 591 -3.91 -13.17 -32.90
C ALA A 591 -3.23 -14.55 -32.97
N LEU A 592 -2.06 -14.71 -32.33
CA LEU A 592 -1.35 -15.99 -32.26
C LEU A 592 -2.11 -17.02 -31.41
N MET A 593 -2.68 -16.61 -30.27
CA MET A 593 -3.48 -17.52 -29.45
C MET A 593 -4.79 -17.91 -30.14
N VAL A 594 -5.46 -17.00 -30.87
CA VAL A 594 -6.61 -17.36 -31.73
C VAL A 594 -6.22 -18.44 -32.73
N ALA A 595 -5.12 -18.24 -33.47
CA ALA A 595 -4.64 -19.21 -34.46
C ALA A 595 -4.33 -20.59 -33.85
N ILE A 596 -3.78 -20.64 -32.63
CA ILE A 596 -3.49 -21.89 -31.92
C ILE A 596 -4.74 -22.52 -31.29
N VAL A 597 -5.70 -21.73 -30.80
CA VAL A 597 -6.97 -22.21 -30.24
C VAL A 597 -7.78 -22.96 -31.29
N ILE A 598 -7.87 -22.45 -32.52
CA ILE A 598 -8.68 -23.03 -33.60
C ILE A 598 -7.99 -24.18 -34.39
N TRP A 599 -6.67 -24.33 -34.26
CA TRP A 599 -5.89 -25.29 -35.06
C TRP A 599 -6.32 -26.76 -34.80
N PRO A 600 -6.85 -27.53 -35.78
CA PRO A 600 -7.25 -28.93 -35.54
C PRO A 600 -6.10 -29.85 -35.11
N LYS A 601 -6.38 -31.02 -34.51
CA LYS A 601 -5.33 -32.04 -34.18
C LYS A 601 -4.85 -32.73 -35.47
N THR A 602 -3.95 -32.07 -36.20
CA THR A 602 -3.32 -32.57 -37.41
C THR A 602 -1.88 -33.05 -37.14
N TYR A 603 -1.21 -33.57 -38.16
CA TYR A 603 0.23 -33.85 -38.12
C TYR A 603 1.03 -32.60 -37.74
N CYS A 604 0.77 -31.48 -38.43
CA CYS A 604 1.46 -30.20 -38.24
C CYS A 604 1.30 -29.65 -36.83
N TYR A 605 0.07 -29.69 -36.28
CA TYR A 605 -0.16 -29.33 -34.89
C TYR A 605 0.60 -30.26 -33.93
N SER A 606 0.57 -31.57 -34.17
CA SER A 606 1.18 -32.57 -33.28
C SER A 606 2.71 -32.47 -33.26
N SER A 607 3.35 -32.18 -34.40
CA SER A 607 4.79 -31.90 -34.49
C SER A 607 5.20 -30.62 -33.77
N PHE A 608 4.33 -29.61 -33.74
CA PHE A 608 4.58 -28.34 -33.05
C PHE A 608 4.27 -28.37 -31.54
N ARG A 609 3.29 -29.18 -31.12
CA ARG A 609 2.68 -29.23 -29.77
C ARG A 609 3.71 -29.16 -28.63
N ILE A 610 4.73 -30.01 -28.67
CA ILE A 610 5.71 -30.11 -27.58
C ILE A 610 6.54 -28.81 -27.48
N SER A 611 6.99 -28.24 -28.60
CA SER A 611 7.75 -26.99 -28.60
C SER A 611 6.89 -25.80 -28.13
N PHE A 612 5.59 -25.81 -28.43
CA PHE A 612 4.66 -24.79 -27.93
C PHE A 612 4.48 -24.86 -26.40
N LEU A 613 4.27 -26.06 -25.85
CA LEU A 613 4.05 -26.22 -24.40
C LEU A 613 5.33 -25.97 -23.60
N GLN A 614 6.49 -26.41 -24.10
CA GLN A 614 7.80 -26.10 -23.52
C GLN A 614 8.10 -24.60 -23.56
N PHE A 615 7.86 -23.94 -24.69
CA PHE A 615 7.98 -22.48 -24.82
C PHE A 615 7.04 -21.76 -23.84
N SER A 616 5.80 -22.21 -23.71
CA SER A 616 4.81 -21.60 -22.79
C SER A 616 5.25 -21.72 -21.32
N LEU A 617 5.77 -22.88 -20.91
CA LEU A 617 6.32 -23.10 -19.57
C LEU A 617 7.53 -22.19 -19.30
N TRP A 618 8.48 -22.13 -20.24
CA TRP A 618 9.66 -21.28 -20.15
C TRP A 618 9.30 -19.78 -20.11
N PHE A 619 8.32 -19.36 -20.92
CA PHE A 619 7.84 -17.99 -20.96
C PHE A 619 7.10 -17.59 -19.67
N GLY A 620 6.35 -18.51 -19.04
CA GLY A 620 5.76 -18.28 -17.72
C GLY A 620 6.80 -18.06 -16.62
N VAL A 621 7.91 -18.82 -16.64
CA VAL A 621 9.05 -18.58 -15.75
C VAL A 621 9.70 -17.22 -16.04
N ILE A 622 9.90 -16.83 -17.30
CA ILE A 622 10.40 -15.50 -17.67
C ILE A 622 9.47 -14.40 -17.13
N GLN A 623 8.15 -14.50 -17.35
CA GLN A 623 7.17 -13.52 -16.90
C GLN A 623 7.22 -13.32 -15.38
N TYR A 624 7.32 -14.41 -14.61
CA TYR A 624 7.47 -14.34 -13.15
C TYR A 624 8.78 -13.64 -12.72
N LEU A 625 9.91 -13.99 -13.34
CA LEU A 625 11.21 -13.37 -13.03
C LEU A 625 11.25 -11.88 -13.44
N GLN A 626 10.66 -11.54 -14.60
CA GLN A 626 10.49 -10.15 -15.04
C GLN A 626 9.61 -9.37 -14.07
N TYR A 627 8.46 -9.92 -13.65
CA TYR A 627 7.58 -9.31 -12.66
C TYR A 627 8.32 -9.02 -11.35
N ARG A 628 9.00 -10.02 -10.77
CA ARG A 628 9.80 -9.87 -9.53
C ARG A 628 10.85 -8.75 -9.64
N TYR A 629 11.60 -8.69 -10.75
CA TYR A 629 12.58 -7.61 -10.98
C TYR A 629 11.91 -6.24 -11.15
N GLN A 630 10.87 -6.16 -11.99
CA GLN A 630 10.22 -4.90 -12.35
C GLN A 630 9.40 -4.31 -11.19
N ILE A 631 8.77 -5.12 -10.32
CA ILE A 631 8.04 -4.62 -9.13
C ILE A 631 9.01 -4.08 -8.06
N HIS A 632 10.11 -4.80 -7.79
CA HIS A 632 11.14 -4.33 -6.86
C HIS A 632 11.78 -3.02 -7.35
N ARG A 633 12.09 -2.93 -8.65
CA ARG A 633 12.62 -1.69 -9.24
C ARG A 633 11.60 -0.55 -9.23
N LEU A 634 10.31 -0.82 -9.45
CA LEU A 634 9.24 0.17 -9.36
C LEU A 634 9.10 0.73 -7.93
N TYR A 635 9.26 -0.10 -6.90
CA TYR A 635 9.31 0.36 -5.51
C TYR A 635 10.48 1.32 -5.26
N VAL A 636 11.71 0.93 -5.61
CA VAL A 636 12.92 1.76 -5.45
C VAL A 636 12.83 3.10 -6.21
N LEU A 637 12.14 3.14 -7.35
CA LEU A 637 11.96 4.39 -8.10
C LEU A 637 10.85 5.29 -7.53
N ARG A 638 9.91 4.77 -6.73
CA ARG A 638 8.93 5.59 -6.00
C ARG A 638 9.52 6.19 -4.73
N SER A 639 10.35 5.45 -3.99
CA SER A 639 11.04 6.00 -2.80
C SER A 639 12.06 7.10 -3.15
N LEU A 640 12.46 7.21 -4.42
CA LEU A 640 13.32 8.25 -4.97
C LEU A 640 12.56 9.33 -5.79
N ASP A 641 11.22 9.37 -5.73
CA ASP A 641 10.33 10.27 -6.51
C ASP A 641 10.58 10.29 -8.04
N MET A 642 11.15 9.21 -8.58
CA MET A 642 11.43 9.06 -10.02
C MET A 642 10.30 8.35 -10.80
N ALA A 643 9.41 7.65 -10.10
CA ALA A 643 8.25 6.95 -10.69
C ALA A 643 6.93 7.46 -10.11
N GLY A 644 5.96 7.76 -10.98
CA GLY A 644 4.66 8.28 -10.55
C GLY A 644 3.74 7.19 -9.96
N PRO A 645 2.72 7.57 -9.17
CA PRO A 645 1.83 6.60 -8.51
C PRO A 645 1.04 5.71 -9.48
N MET A 646 0.81 6.16 -10.73
CA MET A 646 0.15 5.37 -11.78
C MET A 646 1.13 4.57 -12.67
N ASP A 647 2.45 4.70 -12.51
CA ASP A 647 3.41 3.98 -13.34
C ASP A 647 3.43 2.49 -12.96
N VAL A 648 3.31 1.61 -13.96
CA VAL A 648 3.13 0.15 -13.81
C VAL A 648 4.42 -0.64 -14.02
N VAL A 649 4.40 -1.92 -13.65
CA VAL A 649 5.50 -2.87 -13.80
C VAL A 649 5.81 -3.07 -15.29
N GLY A 650 6.94 -2.52 -15.75
CA GLY A 650 7.40 -2.62 -17.15
C GLY A 650 8.65 -1.79 -17.46
N ASP A 651 9.22 -1.98 -18.66
CA ASP A 651 10.55 -1.46 -19.07
C ASP A 651 10.71 0.08 -19.14
N GLY A 652 9.66 0.87 -18.89
CA GLY A 652 9.70 2.34 -18.94
C GLY A 652 10.45 3.00 -17.78
N LEU A 653 10.92 2.21 -16.82
CA LEU A 653 11.45 2.64 -15.53
C LEU A 653 12.98 2.80 -15.55
N TYR A 654 13.44 4.06 -15.68
CA TYR A 654 14.86 4.42 -15.74
C TYR A 654 15.39 4.88 -14.38
N ALA A 655 16.44 4.21 -13.91
CA ALA A 655 17.56 4.91 -13.26
C ALA A 655 18.87 4.21 -13.66
N GLN A 656 19.98 4.69 -13.11
CA GLN A 656 21.33 4.44 -13.62
C GLN A 656 21.84 3.01 -13.33
N ASN A 657 22.87 2.61 -14.09
CA ASN A 657 23.66 1.38 -13.96
C ASN A 657 22.96 0.05 -14.30
N LEU A 658 23.79 -0.95 -14.62
CA LEU A 658 23.36 -2.31 -14.91
C LEU A 658 23.45 -3.14 -13.61
N GLU A 659 22.35 -3.25 -12.88
CA GLU A 659 22.27 -4.03 -11.64
C GLU A 659 22.57 -5.52 -11.86
N ARG A 660 23.03 -6.19 -10.80
CA ARG A 660 23.29 -7.65 -10.78
C ARG A 660 22.05 -8.44 -11.23
N ASP A 661 20.88 -8.11 -10.70
CA ASP A 661 19.65 -8.86 -10.93
C ASP A 661 19.17 -8.75 -12.39
N PHE A 662 19.32 -7.57 -12.99
CA PHE A 662 19.03 -7.38 -14.41
C PHE A 662 20.04 -8.13 -15.30
N THR A 663 21.31 -8.15 -14.88
CA THR A 663 22.37 -8.91 -15.57
C THR A 663 22.12 -10.42 -15.51
N LEU A 664 21.59 -10.92 -14.39
CA LEU A 664 21.16 -12.31 -14.21
C LEU A 664 19.92 -12.65 -15.04
N LEU A 665 19.00 -11.70 -15.23
CA LEU A 665 17.73 -11.90 -15.95
C LEU A 665 17.91 -11.95 -17.49
N ILE A 666 18.82 -11.16 -18.06
CA ILE A 666 19.02 -11.06 -19.52
C ILE A 666 19.19 -12.43 -20.23
N PRO A 667 20.06 -13.35 -19.76
CA PRO A 667 20.24 -14.66 -20.41
C PRO A 667 18.95 -15.46 -20.56
N PHE A 668 18.10 -15.50 -19.53
CA PHE A 668 16.81 -16.23 -19.59
C PHE A 668 15.86 -15.62 -20.64
N VAL A 669 15.77 -14.29 -20.67
CA VAL A 669 14.97 -13.54 -21.65
C VAL A 669 15.47 -13.81 -23.08
N LEU A 670 16.79 -13.77 -23.31
CA LEU A 670 17.39 -14.06 -24.62
C LEU A 670 17.13 -15.50 -25.08
N VAL A 671 17.25 -16.49 -24.19
CA VAL A 671 16.90 -17.90 -24.51
C VAL A 671 15.42 -18.02 -24.90
N GLY A 672 14.51 -17.32 -24.20
CA GLY A 672 13.09 -17.29 -24.55
C GLY A 672 12.83 -16.66 -25.92
N GLN A 673 13.53 -15.57 -26.27
CA GLN A 673 13.42 -14.91 -27.57
C GLN A 673 13.99 -15.77 -28.71
N LEU A 674 15.10 -16.46 -28.47
CA LEU A 674 15.67 -17.41 -29.43
C LEU A 674 14.74 -18.62 -29.67
N TRP A 675 14.07 -19.13 -28.63
CA TRP A 675 13.03 -20.16 -28.78
C TRP A 675 11.81 -19.62 -29.55
N GLN A 676 11.41 -18.37 -29.30
CA GLN A 676 10.32 -17.73 -30.04
C GLN A 676 10.62 -17.64 -31.55
N LEU A 677 11.86 -17.26 -31.90
CA LEU A 677 12.34 -17.25 -33.29
C LEU A 677 12.47 -18.67 -33.87
N TYR A 678 12.93 -19.65 -33.10
CA TYR A 678 13.02 -21.06 -33.51
C TYR A 678 11.66 -21.68 -33.83
N ASN A 679 10.62 -21.38 -33.03
CA ASN A 679 9.24 -21.78 -33.31
C ASN A 679 8.75 -21.14 -34.63
N GLY A 680 9.03 -19.86 -34.84
CA GLY A 680 8.71 -19.17 -36.09
C GLY A 680 9.41 -19.77 -37.32
N TYR A 681 10.71 -20.06 -37.19
CA TYR A 681 11.53 -20.66 -38.24
C TYR A 681 11.10 -22.10 -38.59
N THR A 682 10.88 -22.96 -37.59
CA THR A 682 10.51 -24.37 -37.83
C THR A 682 9.15 -24.51 -38.49
N LEU A 683 8.14 -23.77 -38.01
CA LEU A 683 6.82 -23.70 -38.67
C LEU A 683 6.95 -23.13 -40.10
N GLY A 684 7.76 -22.09 -40.30
CA GLY A 684 8.03 -21.52 -41.62
C GLY A 684 8.68 -22.51 -42.59
N GLN A 685 9.56 -23.38 -42.11
CA GLN A 685 10.16 -24.46 -42.92
C GLN A 685 9.16 -25.58 -43.22
N MET A 686 8.34 -26.00 -42.26
CA MET A 686 7.28 -27.00 -42.46
C MET A 686 6.23 -26.57 -43.49
N TRP A 687 5.94 -25.27 -43.55
CA TRP A 687 5.09 -24.69 -44.60
C TRP A 687 5.79 -24.64 -45.96
N ARG A 688 7.04 -24.14 -46.02
CA ARG A 688 7.83 -24.03 -47.27
C ARG A 688 8.15 -25.37 -47.92
N SER A 689 8.31 -26.44 -47.15
CA SER A 689 8.55 -27.79 -47.67
C SER A 689 7.28 -28.47 -48.22
N GLY A 690 6.11 -27.83 -48.15
CA GLY A 690 4.83 -28.40 -48.56
C GLY A 690 4.25 -29.43 -47.58
N VAL A 691 4.99 -29.79 -46.52
CA VAL A 691 4.54 -30.77 -45.50
C VAL A 691 3.32 -30.26 -44.73
N CYS A 692 3.22 -28.94 -44.53
CA CYS A 692 2.15 -28.29 -43.77
C CYS A 692 1.47 -27.17 -44.57
N ALA A 693 0.54 -27.53 -45.44
CA ALA A 693 -0.26 -26.60 -46.25
C ALA A 693 -1.37 -25.86 -45.46
N GLU A 694 -1.59 -26.19 -44.19
CA GLU A 694 -2.62 -25.59 -43.34
C GLU A 694 -2.35 -24.10 -43.08
N THR A 695 -3.37 -23.24 -43.25
CA THR A 695 -3.27 -21.78 -43.07
C THR A 695 -2.79 -21.34 -41.69
N HIS A 696 -3.04 -22.14 -40.64
CA HIS A 696 -2.53 -21.91 -39.29
C HIS A 696 -0.99 -21.89 -39.23
N THR A 697 -0.31 -22.70 -40.05
CA THR A 697 1.15 -22.85 -40.03
C THR A 697 1.91 -21.57 -40.42
N PRO A 698 1.67 -20.93 -41.60
CA PRO A 698 2.33 -19.67 -41.95
C PRO A 698 1.89 -18.50 -41.05
N VAL A 699 0.64 -18.48 -40.58
CA VAL A 699 0.15 -17.43 -39.66
C VAL A 699 0.90 -17.50 -38.33
N ALA A 700 0.98 -18.68 -37.71
CA ALA A 700 1.73 -18.88 -36.47
C ALA A 700 3.23 -18.62 -36.68
N ALA A 701 3.83 -19.12 -37.76
CA ALA A 701 5.22 -18.86 -38.11
C ALA A 701 5.56 -17.37 -38.17
N THR A 702 4.74 -16.60 -38.90
CA THR A 702 4.91 -15.15 -39.08
C THR A 702 4.75 -14.40 -37.75
N LEU A 703 3.73 -14.73 -36.95
CA LEU A 703 3.49 -14.07 -35.67
C LEU A 703 4.60 -14.38 -34.64
N PHE A 704 5.10 -15.63 -34.58
CA PHE A 704 6.25 -15.99 -33.75
C PHE A 704 7.52 -15.22 -34.15
N LEU A 705 7.79 -15.07 -35.45
CA LEU A 705 8.93 -14.28 -35.94
C LEU A 705 8.81 -12.79 -35.60
N ILE A 706 7.65 -12.16 -35.84
CA ILE A 706 7.43 -10.73 -35.53
C ILE A 706 7.57 -10.46 -34.03
N LEU A 707 6.95 -11.29 -33.19
CA LEU A 707 7.07 -11.18 -31.73
C LEU A 707 8.52 -11.38 -31.28
N GLY A 708 9.20 -12.43 -31.75
CA GLY A 708 10.59 -12.73 -31.39
C GLY A 708 11.56 -11.60 -31.76
N LEU A 709 11.46 -11.08 -33.00
CA LEU A 709 12.32 -9.99 -33.49
C LEU A 709 12.06 -8.68 -32.73
N GLY A 710 10.79 -8.32 -32.49
CA GLY A 710 10.44 -7.10 -31.77
C GLY A 710 10.83 -7.16 -30.28
N ASN A 711 10.64 -8.31 -29.63
CA ASN A 711 11.08 -8.54 -28.25
C ASN A 711 12.62 -8.43 -28.14
N ALA A 712 13.35 -9.07 -29.06
CA ALA A 712 14.81 -8.96 -29.11
C ALA A 712 15.28 -7.52 -29.33
N PHE A 713 14.63 -6.78 -30.23
CA PHE A 713 14.93 -5.36 -30.47
C PHE A 713 14.66 -4.49 -29.22
N THR A 714 13.57 -4.69 -28.48
CA THR A 714 13.30 -3.91 -27.26
C THR A 714 14.23 -4.26 -26.11
N THR A 715 14.63 -5.52 -25.97
CA THR A 715 15.67 -5.94 -25.01
C THR A 715 17.03 -5.33 -25.37
N PHE A 716 17.45 -5.40 -26.64
CA PHE A 716 18.69 -4.82 -27.14
C PHE A 716 18.75 -3.29 -26.95
N ARG A 717 17.68 -2.57 -27.33
CA ARG A 717 17.56 -1.13 -27.11
C ARG A 717 17.63 -0.76 -25.63
N THR A 718 16.96 -1.52 -24.77
CA THR A 718 16.98 -1.31 -23.31
C THR A 718 18.38 -1.57 -22.74
N TYR A 719 19.07 -2.62 -23.18
CA TYR A 719 20.46 -2.92 -22.79
C TYR A 719 21.45 -1.81 -23.21
N ILE A 720 21.40 -1.33 -24.47
CA ILE A 720 22.24 -0.22 -24.93
C ILE A 720 21.98 1.05 -24.11
N SER A 721 20.70 1.38 -23.85
CA SER A 721 20.33 2.57 -23.06
C SER A 721 20.87 2.55 -21.62
N ARG A 722 21.23 1.37 -21.09
CA ARG A 722 21.84 1.17 -19.76
C ARG A 722 23.38 1.13 -19.78
N ARG A 723 24.01 1.12 -20.96
CA ARG A 723 25.48 1.02 -21.13
C ARG A 723 26.15 2.33 -21.64
N GLY A 724 25.37 3.28 -22.14
CA GLY A 724 25.88 4.57 -22.64
C GLY A 724 26.39 5.50 -21.51
N LYS A 725 27.51 6.21 -21.75
CA LYS A 725 28.07 7.21 -20.81
C LYS A 725 27.37 8.58 -20.83
N ASP A 726 26.36 8.75 -21.69
CA ASP A 726 25.79 10.04 -22.09
C ASP A 726 24.84 10.65 -21.03
N ARG A 727 25.43 11.10 -19.92
CA ARG A 727 24.79 11.57 -18.68
C ARG A 727 23.73 12.69 -18.81
N LYS A 728 23.56 13.34 -19.96
CA LYS A 728 22.74 14.57 -20.09
C LYS A 728 21.82 14.69 -21.32
N SER A 729 21.90 13.80 -22.32
CA SER A 729 21.16 13.92 -23.58
C SER A 729 19.78 13.24 -23.57
N LEU A 730 19.68 12.05 -22.98
CA LEU A 730 18.50 11.18 -23.06
C LEU A 730 17.27 11.62 -22.25
N PHE A 731 17.41 12.52 -21.28
CA PHE A 731 16.29 12.98 -20.44
C PHE A 731 15.26 13.86 -21.19
N ILE A 732 15.59 14.37 -22.39
CA ILE A 732 14.81 15.43 -23.06
C ILE A 732 14.13 14.96 -24.36
N HIS A 733 14.68 13.98 -25.09
CA HIS A 733 14.37 13.86 -26.53
C HIS A 733 13.53 12.69 -27.05
N GLU A 734 13.16 11.68 -26.25
CA GLU A 734 12.32 10.56 -26.75
C GLU A 734 11.00 10.27 -25.99
N TYR A 735 10.77 10.84 -24.80
CA TYR A 735 9.67 10.37 -23.93
C TYR A 735 8.29 11.03 -24.06
N TYR A 736 8.07 11.88 -25.08
CA TYR A 736 6.86 12.71 -25.17
C TYR A 736 6.21 12.82 -26.57
N SER A 737 5.79 11.69 -27.16
CA SER A 737 4.57 11.67 -28.00
C SER A 737 4.01 10.26 -28.26
N PRO A 738 2.86 9.90 -27.66
CA PRO A 738 1.95 8.88 -28.17
C PRO A 738 0.76 9.50 -28.94
N LEU A 739 0.86 10.79 -29.33
CA LEU A 739 -0.19 11.54 -30.04
C LEU A 739 0.42 12.52 -31.07
N SER A 740 0.99 11.96 -32.13
CA SER A 740 0.64 12.43 -33.48
C SER A 740 -0.69 11.76 -33.88
N PRO A 741 -1.35 12.18 -34.97
CA PRO A 741 -2.10 11.22 -35.78
C PRO A 741 -1.20 10.07 -36.26
#